data_AF-A0A7W9SH52-F1
#
_entry.id   AF-A0A7W9SH52-F1
#
_cell.length_a   1.000
_cell.length_b   1.000
_cell.length_c   1.000
_cell.angle_alpha   90.00
_cell.angle_beta   90.00
_cell.angle_gamma   90.00
#
_symmetry.space_group_name_H-M   'P 1'
#
loop_
_entity.id
_entity.type
_entity.pdbx_description
1 polymer ?
#
loop_
_entity_poly.entity_id
_entity_poly.type
_entity_poly.pdbx_seq_one_letter_code
_entity_poly.pdbx_strand_id
1 'polypeptide(L)'
;MAKKQFSASITVFLSLIFVLVAALVLTIAESARTISQKLYMQTALNSAMESLFSEFHRPLWENYRIYALEYRDDKLLQEELEGFTSLYTEAKDLFPCKVEKEDFLFPNRGILCEDHYFEEEVLEYMPALLAKDAIEFLGEKKEDTEALATLKDFQKKEKESKSIEELQKKYSLSHRDIEALEGLIETIDMECKACATQHKNGAKALSAHNPGAFYSSCAGFTAGLERIQQTVPRYQSTADSLREKVAQLRQHFEEEKPNLEEDGIAAIEAELSSYDQYLDAEGSIRQNIEALPPKCDSLKAQAETVKQEVKDFEEWLEEEREARRENEDEEDDDEEDLSQEIQDFYHSAEAEWNSFSLPAYNGQVTKINKQNRKALENLRNLGKKKLLEYLLPEGVPCPSDDEKYAVPPGFSTNSKANPLQVGLLGEYSLRYFHSYHKKDDDKSIPYSGANGMEVEYLIHQKKSDYANLSAQVLSLLAFREAMNFIYIMKSPEMREEAKAFVTAFLAVTLNPIVIEVFTLFVIGIWAFAQSLIDVRQLLDDKRVPLMHSEESWRLSLSHLLTFNINEEGGDENQGKHGLSYQDYCRAFLFASGCLSQSKVNDRMLYCMEKNIQSTVSEKESQFQLEHCLYFLSTDAGIKSKHSLYHKGFLESLGLRPEEHYQFTLHSDYKYKNLSH
;
A
#
# COMPACT_ATOMS: atom_id res chain seq x y z
N MET A 1 -24.44 34.28 -112.67
CA MET A 1 -24.78 33.52 -111.45
C MET A 1 -23.74 32.43 -111.24
N ALA A 2 -22.80 32.64 -110.31
CA ALA A 2 -21.80 31.63 -109.95
C ALA A 2 -22.43 30.62 -108.97
N LYS A 3 -22.74 29.42 -109.44
CA LYS A 3 -23.22 28.31 -108.59
C LYS A 3 -22.00 27.73 -107.87
N LYS A 4 -21.78 28.11 -106.60
CA LYS A 4 -20.78 27.46 -105.74
C LYS A 4 -21.18 25.99 -105.55
N GLN A 5 -20.28 25.06 -105.90
CA GLN A 5 -20.40 23.64 -105.61
C GLN A 5 -20.14 23.39 -104.12
N PHE A 6 -21.15 22.88 -103.41
CA PHE A 6 -21.00 22.24 -102.09
C PHE A 6 -21.63 20.85 -102.19
N SER A 7 -20.90 19.85 -102.70
CA SER A 7 -21.43 18.48 -102.89
C SER A 7 -20.79 17.44 -102.00
N ALA A 8 -20.11 17.83 -100.91
CA ALA A 8 -19.54 16.89 -99.93
C ALA A 8 -19.66 17.35 -98.46
N SER A 9 -20.25 18.51 -98.18
CA SER A 9 -20.30 19.08 -96.82
C SER A 9 -21.16 18.27 -95.85
N ILE A 10 -22.27 17.69 -96.33
CA ILE A 10 -23.19 16.89 -95.51
C ILE A 10 -22.52 15.57 -95.08
N THR A 11 -21.80 14.91 -95.98
CA THR A 11 -21.09 13.67 -95.67
C THR A 11 -19.95 13.92 -94.69
N VAL A 12 -19.16 14.98 -94.89
CA VAL A 12 -18.09 15.37 -93.95
C VAL A 12 -18.66 15.69 -92.56
N PHE A 13 -19.78 16.42 -92.49
CA PHE A 13 -20.44 16.76 -91.24
C PHE A 13 -21.01 15.52 -90.52
N LEU A 14 -21.65 14.61 -91.25
CA LEU A 14 -22.18 13.36 -90.68
C LEU A 14 -21.05 12.43 -90.18
N SER A 15 -19.94 12.34 -90.92
CA SER A 15 -18.76 11.60 -90.50
C SER A 15 -18.14 12.18 -89.22
N LEU A 16 -18.07 13.52 -89.12
CA LEU A 16 -17.60 14.20 -87.91
C LEU A 16 -18.53 13.92 -86.71
N ILE A 17 -19.85 13.99 -86.89
CA ILE A 17 -20.81 13.66 -85.84
C ILE A 17 -20.66 12.20 -85.39
N PHE A 18 -20.53 11.26 -86.34
CA PHE A 18 -20.38 9.85 -86.00
C PHE A 18 -19.11 9.60 -85.19
N VAL A 19 -17.98 10.20 -85.59
CA VAL A 19 -16.72 10.12 -84.84
C VAL A 19 -16.86 10.73 -83.44
N LEU A 20 -17.54 11.87 -83.31
CA LEU A 20 -17.78 12.51 -82.00
C LEU A 20 -18.68 11.68 -81.09
N VAL A 21 -19.76 11.09 -81.64
CA VAL A 21 -20.66 10.22 -80.88
C VAL A 21 -19.94 8.92 -80.48
N ALA A 22 -19.17 8.32 -81.39
CA ALA A 22 -18.36 7.13 -81.09
C ALA A 22 -17.32 7.44 -80.00
N ALA A 23 -16.61 8.56 -80.11
CA ALA A 23 -15.66 9.00 -79.09
C ALA A 23 -16.35 9.19 -77.73
N LEU A 24 -17.52 9.84 -77.69
CA LEU A 24 -18.29 10.04 -76.46
C LEU A 24 -18.71 8.70 -75.82
N VAL A 25 -19.23 7.77 -76.61
CA VAL A 25 -19.65 6.44 -76.12
C VAL A 25 -18.45 5.66 -75.57
N LEU A 26 -17.31 5.69 -76.26
CA LEU A 26 -16.07 5.05 -75.81
C LEU A 26 -15.54 5.71 -74.52
N THR A 27 -15.64 7.03 -74.38
CA THR A 27 -15.20 7.75 -73.17
C THR A 27 -16.06 7.35 -71.98
N ILE A 28 -17.39 7.28 -72.17
CA ILE A 28 -18.33 6.88 -71.12
C ILE A 28 -18.09 5.42 -70.72
N ALA A 29 -17.89 4.53 -71.69
CA ALA A 29 -17.62 3.12 -71.42
C ALA A 29 -16.28 2.92 -70.70
N GLU A 30 -15.22 3.62 -71.11
CA GLU A 30 -13.91 3.54 -70.44
C GLU A 30 -13.99 4.13 -69.03
N SER A 31 -14.72 5.24 -68.83
CA SER A 31 -14.96 5.81 -67.50
C SER A 31 -15.72 4.84 -66.59
N ALA A 32 -16.81 4.25 -67.07
CA ALA A 32 -17.59 3.26 -66.33
C ALA A 32 -16.74 2.04 -65.97
N ARG A 33 -15.89 1.58 -66.90
CA ARG A 33 -14.95 0.47 -66.66
C ARG A 33 -13.91 0.82 -65.60
N THR A 34 -13.27 1.98 -65.68
CA THR A 34 -12.25 2.43 -64.71
C THR A 34 -12.83 2.59 -63.31
N ILE A 35 -14.04 3.16 -63.18
CA ILE A 35 -14.73 3.27 -61.89
C ILE A 35 -15.07 1.88 -61.34
N SER A 36 -15.59 0.98 -62.18
CA SER A 36 -15.93 -0.38 -61.77
C SER A 36 -14.70 -1.19 -61.35
N GLN A 37 -13.58 -1.00 -62.07
CA GLN A 37 -12.29 -1.61 -61.72
C GLN A 37 -11.78 -1.09 -60.38
N LYS A 38 -11.85 0.22 -60.14
CA LYS A 38 -11.46 0.82 -58.87
C LYS A 38 -12.28 0.23 -57.71
N LEU A 39 -13.60 0.12 -57.88
CA LEU A 39 -14.48 -0.48 -56.88
C LEU A 39 -14.15 -1.97 -56.65
N TYR A 40 -13.99 -2.75 -57.72
CA TYR A 40 -13.64 -4.17 -57.64
C TYR A 40 -12.33 -4.39 -56.88
N MET A 41 -11.30 -3.60 -57.21
CA MET A 41 -10.01 -3.67 -56.53
C MET A 41 -10.05 -3.15 -55.09
N GLN A 42 -10.91 -2.17 -54.78
CA GLN A 42 -11.12 -1.72 -53.40
C GLN A 42 -11.73 -2.83 -52.55
N THR A 43 -12.70 -3.56 -53.10
CA THR A 43 -13.25 -4.75 -52.44
C THR A 43 -12.18 -5.83 -52.27
N ALA A 44 -11.37 -6.09 -53.29
CA ALA A 44 -10.26 -7.03 -53.21
C ALA A 44 -9.25 -6.67 -52.11
N LEU A 45 -8.85 -5.39 -52.03
CA LEU A 45 -7.93 -4.90 -51.00
C LEU A 45 -8.53 -5.06 -49.60
N ASN A 46 -9.80 -4.69 -49.41
CA ASN A 46 -10.47 -4.86 -48.12
C ASN A 46 -10.58 -6.34 -47.71
N SER A 47 -10.89 -7.23 -48.65
CA SER A 47 -10.94 -8.67 -48.39
C SER A 47 -9.55 -9.27 -48.12
N ALA A 48 -8.50 -8.76 -48.77
CA ALA A 48 -7.12 -9.14 -48.47
C ALA A 48 -6.70 -8.71 -47.07
N MET A 49 -7.06 -7.48 -46.65
CA MET A 49 -6.84 -7.00 -45.28
C MET A 49 -7.59 -7.85 -44.24
N GLU A 50 -8.85 -8.20 -44.50
CA GLU A 50 -9.62 -9.14 -43.64
C GLU A 50 -8.95 -10.52 -43.54
N SER A 51 -8.42 -11.02 -44.65
CA SER A 51 -7.73 -12.31 -44.71
C SER A 51 -6.43 -12.28 -43.91
N LEU A 52 -5.63 -11.23 -44.07
CA LEU A 52 -4.42 -10.99 -43.30
C LEU A 52 -4.71 -10.98 -41.78
N PHE A 53 -5.71 -10.21 -41.36
CA PHE A 53 -6.07 -10.13 -39.93
C PHE A 53 -6.76 -11.41 -39.40
N SER A 54 -7.23 -12.31 -40.27
CA SER A 54 -7.72 -13.62 -39.85
C SER A 54 -6.60 -14.53 -39.34
N GLU A 55 -5.33 -14.21 -39.65
CA GLU A 55 -4.13 -14.92 -39.19
C GLU A 55 -3.65 -14.42 -37.81
N PHE A 56 -4.58 -14.04 -36.93
CA PHE A 56 -4.26 -13.61 -35.56
C PHE A 56 -3.48 -14.68 -34.79
N HIS A 57 -2.68 -14.23 -33.83
CA HIS A 57 -1.85 -15.07 -33.01
C HIS A 57 -2.68 -15.98 -32.10
N ARG A 58 -2.76 -17.27 -32.45
CA ARG A 58 -3.63 -18.26 -31.80
C ARG A 58 -3.36 -18.41 -30.29
N PRO A 59 -2.10 -18.49 -29.81
CA PRO A 59 -1.86 -18.56 -28.37
C PRO A 59 -2.37 -17.32 -27.61
N LEU A 60 -2.31 -16.11 -28.17
CA LEU A 60 -2.88 -14.92 -27.50
C LEU A 60 -4.41 -15.05 -27.35
N TRP A 61 -5.08 -15.51 -28.41
CA TRP A 61 -6.52 -15.73 -28.37
C TRP A 61 -6.93 -16.87 -27.42
N GLU A 62 -6.21 -17.99 -27.44
CA GLU A 62 -6.53 -19.17 -26.66
C GLU A 62 -6.28 -19.00 -25.16
N ASN A 63 -5.22 -18.26 -24.80
CA ASN A 63 -4.82 -18.05 -23.42
C ASN A 63 -5.41 -16.76 -22.81
N TYR A 64 -5.64 -15.73 -23.63
CA TYR A 64 -5.98 -14.37 -23.17
C TYR A 64 -7.18 -13.72 -23.86
N ARG A 65 -7.74 -14.36 -24.91
CA ARG A 65 -8.85 -13.80 -25.72
C ARG A 65 -8.56 -12.44 -26.35
N ILE A 66 -7.31 -12.26 -26.74
CA ILE A 66 -6.82 -11.06 -27.43
C ILE A 66 -6.60 -11.38 -28.90
N TYR A 67 -7.17 -10.54 -29.77
CA TYR A 67 -6.80 -10.54 -31.19
C TYR A 67 -5.61 -9.61 -31.45
N ALA A 68 -4.56 -10.18 -32.03
CA ALA A 68 -3.43 -9.42 -32.56
C ALA A 68 -2.73 -10.23 -33.66
N LEU A 69 -2.25 -9.55 -34.70
CA LEU A 69 -1.53 -10.15 -35.82
C LEU A 69 -0.03 -10.06 -35.56
N GLU A 70 0.64 -11.19 -35.39
CA GLU A 70 2.10 -11.19 -35.31
C GLU A 70 2.71 -10.98 -36.70
N TYR A 71 3.54 -9.95 -36.85
CA TYR A 71 4.26 -9.68 -38.10
C TYR A 71 5.75 -9.45 -37.82
N ARG A 72 6.62 -9.93 -38.71
CA ARG A 72 8.08 -9.78 -38.54
C ARG A 72 8.62 -8.47 -39.08
N ASP A 73 8.20 -8.13 -40.29
CA ASP A 73 8.62 -6.92 -40.98
C ASP A 73 7.59 -6.53 -42.06
N ASP A 74 7.78 -5.35 -42.63
CA ASP A 74 6.92 -4.83 -43.71
C ASP A 74 6.98 -5.71 -44.96
N LYS A 75 8.07 -6.45 -45.18
CA LYS A 75 8.19 -7.33 -46.35
C LYS A 75 7.24 -8.51 -46.24
N LEU A 76 7.13 -9.11 -45.05
CA LEU A 76 6.17 -10.17 -44.79
C LEU A 76 4.73 -9.68 -45.07
N LEU A 77 4.36 -8.50 -44.55
CA LEU A 77 3.04 -7.91 -44.80
C LEU A 77 2.79 -7.67 -46.31
N GLN A 78 3.79 -7.17 -47.04
CA GLN A 78 3.70 -6.97 -48.48
C GLN A 78 3.51 -8.29 -49.24
N GLU A 79 4.24 -9.35 -48.86
CA GLU A 79 4.15 -10.68 -49.46
C GLU A 79 2.80 -11.34 -49.19
N GLU A 80 2.28 -11.26 -47.96
CA GLU A 80 0.97 -11.80 -47.59
C GLU A 80 -0.17 -11.07 -48.31
N LEU A 81 -0.13 -9.73 -48.35
CA LEU A 81 -1.15 -8.94 -49.05
C LEU A 81 -1.12 -9.14 -50.57
N GLU A 82 0.07 -9.25 -51.18
CA GLU A 82 0.19 -9.64 -52.59
C GLU A 82 -0.43 -11.03 -52.81
N GLY A 83 -0.12 -11.99 -51.94
CA GLY A 83 -0.68 -13.34 -51.96
C GLY A 83 -2.22 -13.32 -51.97
N PHE A 84 -2.85 -12.60 -51.05
CA PHE A 84 -4.31 -12.50 -50.97
C PHE A 84 -4.93 -11.72 -52.13
N THR A 85 -4.27 -10.65 -52.61
CA THR A 85 -4.79 -9.84 -53.74
C THR A 85 -4.59 -10.49 -55.10
N SER A 86 -3.60 -11.36 -55.25
CA SER A 86 -3.28 -12.05 -56.51
C SER A 86 -4.48 -12.78 -57.11
N LEU A 87 -5.30 -13.41 -56.26
CA LEU A 87 -6.55 -14.11 -56.61
C LEU A 87 -7.53 -13.23 -57.39
N TYR A 88 -7.51 -11.91 -57.16
CA TYR A 88 -8.38 -10.93 -57.81
C TYR A 88 -7.77 -10.35 -59.08
N THR A 89 -6.44 -10.34 -59.19
CA THR A 89 -5.72 -9.87 -60.39
C THR A 89 -5.70 -10.91 -61.51
N GLU A 90 -5.86 -12.20 -61.19
CA GLU A 90 -5.87 -13.29 -62.16
C GLU A 90 -7.22 -13.50 -62.88
N ALA A 91 -8.28 -12.76 -62.49
CA ALA A 91 -9.61 -12.83 -63.11
C ALA A 91 -9.58 -12.25 -64.54
N LYS A 92 -9.43 -13.14 -65.53
CA LYS A 92 -8.86 -12.85 -66.85
C LYS A 92 -9.49 -11.76 -67.74
N ASP A 93 -10.76 -11.36 -67.60
CA ASP A 93 -11.42 -10.72 -68.76
C ASP A 93 -12.19 -9.40 -68.54
N LEU A 94 -12.51 -8.96 -67.30
CA LEU A 94 -13.26 -7.70 -67.11
C LEU A 94 -12.40 -6.50 -66.67
N PHE A 95 -11.38 -6.72 -65.83
CA PHE A 95 -10.63 -5.65 -65.15
C PHE A 95 -9.13 -5.96 -65.05
N PRO A 96 -8.37 -5.95 -66.17
CA PRO A 96 -6.94 -6.27 -66.13
C PRO A 96 -6.20 -5.22 -65.28
N CYS A 97 -5.67 -5.63 -64.14
CA CYS A 97 -4.81 -4.83 -63.26
C CYS A 97 -3.66 -5.67 -62.73
N LYS A 98 -2.60 -4.98 -62.34
CA LYS A 98 -1.48 -5.55 -61.60
C LYS A 98 -1.28 -4.77 -60.31
N VAL A 99 -0.99 -5.52 -59.27
CA VAL A 99 -0.51 -5.06 -57.98
C VAL A 99 0.67 -5.95 -57.66
N GLU A 100 1.83 -5.35 -57.41
CA GLU A 100 3.04 -6.05 -56.99
C GLU A 100 3.28 -5.78 -55.51
N LYS A 101 4.04 -6.62 -54.81
CA LYS A 101 4.34 -6.42 -53.37
C LYS A 101 4.90 -5.04 -53.03
N GLU A 102 5.72 -4.44 -53.89
CA GLU A 102 6.28 -3.11 -53.67
C GLU A 102 5.25 -1.97 -53.82
N ASP A 103 4.06 -2.27 -54.35
CA ASP A 103 2.97 -1.31 -54.48
C ASP A 103 2.17 -1.13 -53.18
N PHE A 104 2.43 -1.94 -52.14
CA PHE A 104 1.83 -1.80 -50.81
C PHE A 104 2.67 -0.93 -49.88
N LEU A 105 2.03 0.06 -49.27
CA LEU A 105 2.60 0.97 -48.28
C LEU A 105 1.72 0.97 -47.03
N PHE A 106 2.34 1.13 -45.87
CA PHE A 106 1.65 1.11 -44.58
C PHE A 106 1.72 2.48 -43.91
N PRO A 107 0.86 3.45 -44.31
CA PRO A 107 0.91 4.82 -43.79
C PRO A 107 0.70 4.93 -42.29
N ASN A 108 0.00 3.97 -41.68
CA ASN A 108 -0.26 3.95 -40.25
C ASN A 108 -0.46 2.52 -39.74
N ARG A 109 -0.10 2.27 -38.48
CA ARG A 109 -0.31 0.99 -37.79
C ARG A 109 -0.37 1.22 -36.29
N GLY A 110 -0.96 0.27 -35.56
CA GLY A 110 -0.94 0.28 -34.10
C GLY A 110 -0.48 -1.06 -33.58
N ILE A 111 0.54 -1.04 -32.74
CA ILE A 111 1.06 -2.22 -32.06
C ILE A 111 0.28 -2.39 -30.75
N LEU A 112 -0.14 -3.61 -30.42
CA LEU A 112 -1.02 -3.90 -29.27
C LEU A 112 -0.56 -3.27 -27.95
N CYS A 113 0.75 -3.24 -27.70
CA CYS A 113 1.36 -2.69 -26.49
C CYS A 113 1.62 -1.17 -26.53
N GLU A 114 1.18 -0.48 -27.58
CA GLU A 114 1.24 0.98 -27.69
C GLU A 114 -0.10 1.64 -27.36
N ASP A 115 -0.02 2.92 -26.97
CA ASP A 115 -1.18 3.74 -26.59
C ASP A 115 -2.14 2.98 -25.66
N HIS A 116 -3.43 2.86 -25.98
CA HIS A 116 -4.44 2.18 -25.17
C HIS A 116 -5.08 1.00 -25.92
N TYR A 117 -4.39 0.44 -26.92
CA TYR A 117 -4.96 -0.59 -27.79
C TYR A 117 -5.26 -1.90 -27.08
N PHE A 118 -4.35 -2.37 -26.22
CA PHE A 118 -4.61 -3.50 -25.33
C PHE A 118 -5.86 -3.30 -24.47
N GLU A 119 -6.03 -2.10 -23.90
CA GLU A 119 -7.19 -1.75 -23.09
C GLU A 119 -8.48 -1.79 -23.91
N GLU A 120 -8.48 -1.25 -25.12
CA GLU A 120 -9.64 -1.30 -26.02
C GLU A 120 -10.04 -2.74 -26.35
N GLU A 121 -9.09 -3.59 -26.71
CA GLU A 121 -9.33 -4.99 -27.08
C GLU A 121 -9.94 -5.78 -25.91
N VAL A 122 -9.40 -5.61 -24.70
CA VAL A 122 -9.97 -6.25 -23.50
C VAL A 122 -11.37 -5.72 -23.22
N LEU A 123 -11.59 -4.41 -23.28
CA LEU A 123 -12.89 -3.81 -22.97
C LEU A 123 -13.97 -4.15 -24.00
N GLU A 124 -13.62 -4.38 -25.26
CA GLU A 124 -14.57 -4.84 -26.29
C GLU A 124 -15.00 -6.30 -26.05
N TYR A 125 -14.08 -7.13 -25.53
CA TYR A 125 -14.37 -8.53 -25.16
C TYR A 125 -15.25 -8.66 -23.90
N MET A 126 -15.04 -7.80 -22.90
CA MET A 126 -15.66 -7.94 -21.57
C MET A 126 -17.21 -8.06 -21.58
N PRO A 127 -17.99 -7.27 -22.34
CA PRO A 127 -19.45 -7.39 -22.35
C PRO A 127 -19.96 -8.79 -22.73
N ALA A 128 -19.35 -9.44 -23.72
CA ALA A 128 -19.74 -10.80 -24.13
C ALA A 128 -19.38 -11.85 -23.08
N LEU A 129 -18.32 -11.59 -22.31
CA LEU A 129 -17.92 -12.42 -21.18
C LEU A 129 -18.91 -12.31 -20.02
N LEU A 130 -19.30 -11.08 -19.68
CA LEU A 130 -20.27 -10.78 -18.63
C LEU A 130 -21.67 -11.32 -18.90
N ALA A 131 -22.06 -11.37 -20.18
CA ALA A 131 -23.31 -11.97 -20.61
C ALA A 131 -23.34 -13.50 -20.39
N LYS A 132 -22.17 -14.15 -20.36
CA LYS A 132 -22.03 -15.60 -20.10
C LYS A 132 -21.85 -15.90 -18.62
N ASP A 133 -21.06 -15.10 -17.91
CA ASP A 133 -20.72 -15.26 -16.50
C ASP A 133 -21.00 -13.95 -15.75
N ALA A 134 -21.90 -13.97 -14.76
CA ALA A 134 -22.11 -12.80 -13.90
C ALA A 134 -20.85 -12.54 -13.05
N ILE A 135 -20.46 -11.27 -12.85
CA ILE A 135 -19.41 -10.93 -11.89
C ILE A 135 -19.92 -11.34 -10.50
N GLU A 136 -19.27 -12.33 -9.91
CA GLU A 136 -19.46 -12.66 -8.50
C GLU A 136 -18.55 -11.73 -7.68
N PHE A 137 -19.15 -10.70 -7.10
CA PHE A 137 -18.51 -9.78 -6.17
C PHE A 137 -19.10 -10.02 -4.79
N LEU A 138 -18.26 -10.25 -3.76
CA LEU A 138 -18.72 -10.62 -2.40
C LEU A 138 -19.45 -11.98 -2.32
N GLY A 139 -19.28 -12.86 -3.31
CA GLY A 139 -20.04 -14.11 -3.37
C GLY A 139 -21.52 -13.93 -3.74
N GLU A 140 -21.92 -12.73 -4.19
CA GLU A 140 -23.25 -12.42 -4.68
C GLU A 140 -23.19 -11.89 -6.12
N LYS A 141 -24.22 -12.19 -6.91
CA LYS A 141 -24.38 -11.58 -8.24
C LYS A 141 -24.94 -10.17 -8.04
N LYS A 142 -24.15 -9.15 -8.37
CA LYS A 142 -24.56 -7.74 -8.29
C LYS A 142 -24.77 -7.14 -9.67
N GLU A 143 -25.68 -6.18 -9.77
CA GLU A 143 -25.78 -5.31 -10.95
C GLU A 143 -24.55 -4.37 -11.02
N ASP A 144 -24.17 -3.95 -12.23
CA ASP A 144 -22.94 -3.18 -12.50
C ASP A 144 -22.79 -1.92 -11.63
N THR A 145 -23.90 -1.23 -11.33
CA THR A 145 -23.92 0.01 -10.55
C THR A 145 -23.63 -0.24 -9.06
N GLU A 146 -24.13 -1.33 -8.51
CA GLU A 146 -23.91 -1.74 -7.11
C GLU A 146 -22.49 -2.27 -6.90
N ALA A 147 -21.96 -3.02 -7.87
CA ALA A 147 -20.57 -3.47 -7.87
C ALA A 147 -19.60 -2.28 -7.87
N LEU A 148 -19.83 -1.28 -8.74
CA LEU A 148 -19.00 -0.07 -8.81
C LEU A 148 -19.08 0.76 -7.52
N ALA A 149 -20.26 0.89 -6.91
CA ALA A 149 -20.40 1.57 -5.64
C ALA A 149 -19.59 0.88 -4.53
N THR A 150 -19.63 -0.45 -4.49
CA THR A 150 -18.88 -1.23 -3.48
C THR A 150 -17.37 -1.14 -3.70
N LEU A 151 -16.89 -1.14 -4.95
CA LEU A 151 -15.47 -0.96 -5.27
C LEU A 151 -14.97 0.45 -4.91
N LYS A 152 -15.78 1.48 -5.14
CA LYS A 152 -15.46 2.86 -4.72
C LYS A 152 -15.42 3.01 -3.20
N ASP A 153 -16.33 2.35 -2.50
CA ASP A 153 -16.32 2.31 -1.03
C ASP A 153 -15.04 1.64 -0.52
N PHE A 154 -14.67 0.49 -1.08
CA PHE A 154 -13.39 -0.15 -0.77
C PHE A 154 -12.19 0.76 -1.05
N GLN A 155 -12.14 1.41 -2.22
CA GLN A 155 -11.05 2.31 -2.56
C GLN A 155 -10.91 3.45 -1.53
N LYS A 156 -12.03 3.97 -1.02
CA LYS A 156 -12.04 4.98 0.03
C LYS A 156 -11.51 4.41 1.34
N LYS A 157 -11.94 3.20 1.73
CA LYS A 157 -11.42 2.47 2.89
C LYS A 157 -9.94 2.13 2.78
N GLU A 158 -9.43 1.85 1.58
CA GLU A 158 -8.01 1.58 1.36
C GLU A 158 -7.18 2.86 1.53
N LYS A 159 -7.68 4.00 1.05
CA LYS A 159 -7.04 5.30 1.32
C LYS A 159 -7.05 5.62 2.81
N GLU A 160 -8.20 5.47 3.47
CA GLU A 160 -8.35 5.65 4.91
C GLU A 160 -7.38 4.75 5.69
N SER A 161 -7.29 3.47 5.31
CA SER A 161 -6.37 2.52 5.92
C SER A 161 -4.91 2.93 5.77
N LYS A 162 -4.47 3.40 4.58
CA LYS A 162 -3.09 3.87 4.37
C LYS A 162 -2.79 5.08 5.25
N SER A 163 -3.71 6.04 5.34
CA SER A 163 -3.57 7.19 6.24
C SER A 163 -3.50 6.76 7.71
N ILE A 164 -4.36 5.83 8.15
CA ILE A 164 -4.30 5.27 9.52
C ILE A 164 -3.00 4.52 9.76
N GLU A 165 -2.53 3.70 8.82
CA GLU A 165 -1.27 2.97 8.94
C GLU A 165 -0.08 3.93 9.05
N GLU A 166 -0.05 5.00 8.25
CA GLU A 166 0.99 6.03 8.30
C GLU A 166 0.99 6.79 9.63
N LEU A 167 -0.20 7.14 10.12
CA LEU A 167 -0.37 7.70 11.46
C LEU A 167 0.12 6.69 12.49
N GLN A 168 -0.42 5.47 12.56
CA GLN A 168 -0.04 4.44 13.53
C GLN A 168 1.45 4.07 13.52
N LYS A 169 2.11 4.05 12.36
CA LYS A 169 3.57 3.85 12.25
C LYS A 169 4.34 4.97 12.95
N LYS A 170 3.94 6.22 12.74
CA LYS A 170 4.51 7.39 13.44
C LYS A 170 4.16 7.38 14.94
N TYR A 171 2.99 6.86 15.32
CA TYR A 171 2.55 6.69 16.71
C TYR A 171 3.29 5.59 17.47
N SER A 172 3.84 4.57 16.80
CA SER A 172 4.34 3.31 17.41
C SER A 172 5.49 3.43 18.41
N LEU A 173 5.84 4.64 18.84
CA LEU A 173 6.86 4.94 19.83
C LEU A 173 6.40 5.79 21.03
N SER A 174 5.17 6.34 21.08
CA SER A 174 4.79 7.27 22.19
C SER A 174 4.41 6.59 23.51
N HIS A 175 3.91 5.35 23.48
CA HIS A 175 3.63 4.59 24.71
C HIS A 175 4.88 4.41 25.58
N ARG A 176 6.03 4.17 24.93
CA ARG A 176 7.33 4.02 25.60
C ARG A 176 7.78 5.32 26.24
N ASP A 177 7.44 6.46 25.63
CA ASP A 177 7.78 7.77 26.16
C ASP A 177 6.95 8.06 27.42
N ILE A 178 5.64 7.75 27.41
CA ILE A 178 4.78 7.86 28.59
C ILE A 178 5.25 6.92 29.70
N GLU A 179 5.56 5.67 29.36
CA GLU A 179 6.09 4.74 30.34
C GLU A 179 7.44 5.17 30.91
N ALA A 180 8.35 5.67 30.07
CA ALA A 180 9.62 6.21 30.54
C ALA A 180 9.37 7.38 31.50
N LEU A 181 8.39 8.23 31.20
CA LEU A 181 7.99 9.34 32.05
C LEU A 181 7.42 8.86 33.39
N GLU A 182 6.46 7.94 33.37
CA GLU A 182 5.88 7.33 34.59
C GLU A 182 6.94 6.60 35.43
N GLY A 183 7.90 5.92 34.79
CA GLY A 183 9.02 5.26 35.48
C GLY A 183 9.99 6.26 36.14
N LEU A 184 10.19 7.43 35.55
CA LEU A 184 10.95 8.52 36.16
C LEU A 184 10.19 9.14 37.33
N ILE A 185 8.87 9.29 37.23
CA ILE A 185 8.01 9.73 38.34
C ILE A 185 8.08 8.73 39.50
N GLU A 186 7.96 7.42 39.23
CA GLU A 186 8.11 6.36 40.24
C GLU A 186 9.49 6.43 40.93
N THR A 187 10.55 6.67 40.16
CA THR A 187 11.90 6.81 40.69
C THR A 187 12.01 8.03 41.62
N ILE A 188 11.46 9.19 41.21
CA ILE A 188 11.48 10.41 42.03
C ILE A 188 10.72 10.21 43.34
N ASP A 189 9.52 9.61 43.30
CA ASP A 189 8.73 9.30 44.50
C ASP A 189 9.48 8.35 45.45
N MET A 190 10.09 7.30 44.89
CA MET A 190 10.88 6.33 45.65
C MET A 190 12.07 7.00 46.36
N GLU A 191 12.81 7.87 45.67
CA GLU A 191 13.93 8.61 46.25
C GLU A 191 13.46 9.62 47.31
N CYS A 192 12.32 10.29 47.11
CA CYS A 192 11.73 11.17 48.14
C CYS A 192 11.44 10.38 49.43
N LYS A 193 10.83 9.20 49.31
CA LYS A 193 10.52 8.32 50.45
C LYS A 193 11.79 7.75 51.11
N ALA A 194 12.81 7.42 50.31
CA ALA A 194 14.10 6.98 50.81
C ALA A 194 14.80 8.09 51.60
N CYS A 195 14.80 9.33 51.08
CA CYS A 195 15.31 10.51 51.78
C CYS A 195 14.59 10.73 53.12
N ALA A 196 13.25 10.66 53.13
CA ALA A 196 12.49 10.79 54.38
C ALA A 196 12.83 9.70 55.41
N THR A 197 13.10 8.48 54.94
CA THR A 197 13.52 7.37 55.80
C THR A 197 14.92 7.59 56.37
N GLN A 198 15.88 8.02 55.55
CA GLN A 198 17.24 8.32 56.00
C GLN A 198 17.27 9.51 56.95
N HIS A 199 16.46 10.54 56.69
CA HIS A 199 16.29 11.67 57.58
C HIS A 199 15.77 11.24 58.95
N LYS A 200 14.73 10.40 59.00
CA LYS A 200 14.21 9.82 60.25
C LYS A 200 15.25 8.97 60.99
N ASN A 201 16.07 8.21 60.27
CA ASN A 201 17.15 7.42 60.87
C ASN A 201 18.27 8.32 61.42
N GLY A 202 18.57 9.44 60.75
CA GLY A 202 19.49 10.46 61.23
C GLY A 202 19.02 11.07 62.55
N ALA A 203 17.73 11.46 62.66
CA ALA A 203 17.16 11.96 63.90
C ALA A 203 17.26 10.94 65.06
N LYS A 204 16.99 9.66 64.77
CA LYS A 204 17.17 8.57 65.76
C LYS A 204 18.62 8.36 66.19
N ALA A 205 19.57 8.57 65.28
CA ALA A 205 20.98 8.45 65.60
C ALA A 205 21.45 9.62 66.48
N LEU A 206 20.95 10.83 66.22
CA LEU A 206 21.21 12.01 67.05
C LEU A 206 20.63 11.84 68.46
N SER A 207 19.37 11.41 68.61
CA SER A 207 18.78 11.12 69.92
C SER A 207 19.45 9.98 70.68
N ALA A 208 20.14 9.08 69.99
CA ALA A 208 20.91 7.98 70.60
C ALA A 208 22.39 8.33 70.85
N HIS A 209 22.79 9.59 70.60
CA HIS A 209 24.18 10.06 70.69
C HIS A 209 25.16 9.18 69.88
N ASN A 210 24.72 8.75 68.68
CA ASN A 210 25.49 7.85 67.82
C ASN A 210 25.94 8.58 66.53
N PRO A 211 27.10 9.26 66.56
CA PRO A 211 27.59 10.06 65.43
C PRO A 211 27.89 9.21 64.20
N GLY A 212 28.42 7.99 64.37
CA GLY A 212 28.70 7.09 63.27
C GLY A 212 27.43 6.69 62.48
N ALA A 213 26.35 6.37 63.19
CA ALA A 213 25.06 6.07 62.57
C ALA A 213 24.42 7.32 61.94
N PHE A 214 24.64 8.50 62.53
CA PHE A 214 24.20 9.78 61.97
C PHE A 214 24.93 10.08 60.66
N TYR A 215 26.25 9.96 60.59
CA TYR A 215 27.02 10.19 59.37
C TYR A 215 26.60 9.28 58.22
N SER A 216 26.34 7.99 58.51
CA SER A 216 25.83 7.07 57.50
C SER A 216 24.44 7.47 57.00
N SER A 217 23.55 7.90 57.89
CA SER A 217 22.19 8.33 57.55
C SER A 217 22.19 9.66 56.78
N CYS A 218 23.04 10.61 57.19
CA CYS A 218 23.24 11.89 56.50
C CYS A 218 23.83 11.68 55.11
N ALA A 219 24.84 10.81 54.95
CA ALA A 219 25.37 10.47 53.64
C ALA A 219 24.31 9.83 52.73
N GLY A 220 23.49 8.93 53.28
CA GLY A 220 22.36 8.32 52.56
C GLY A 220 21.30 9.33 52.14
N PHE A 221 20.97 10.30 53.01
CA PHE A 221 20.06 11.41 52.73
C PHE A 221 20.59 12.31 51.61
N THR A 222 21.82 12.81 51.73
CA THR A 222 22.47 13.66 50.73
C THR A 222 22.58 12.97 49.37
N ALA A 223 22.95 11.68 49.35
CA ALA A 223 23.00 10.89 48.11
C ALA A 223 21.62 10.70 47.47
N GLY A 224 20.55 10.56 48.26
CA GLY A 224 19.18 10.52 47.74
C GLY A 224 18.76 11.85 47.10
N LEU A 225 19.09 12.99 47.74
CA LEU A 225 18.85 14.31 47.17
C LEU A 225 19.58 14.50 45.83
N GLU A 226 20.82 14.02 45.72
CA GLU A 226 21.57 14.04 44.46
C GLU A 226 20.91 13.20 43.36
N ARG A 227 20.41 12.00 43.70
CA ARG A 227 19.69 11.15 42.74
C ARG A 227 18.41 11.82 42.24
N ILE A 228 17.67 12.53 43.10
CA ILE A 228 16.52 13.34 42.69
C ILE A 228 16.98 14.41 41.69
N GLN A 229 18.02 15.18 42.02
CA GLN A 229 18.56 16.24 41.15
C GLN A 229 19.06 15.72 39.79
N GLN A 230 19.60 14.51 39.72
CA GLN A 230 20.02 13.88 38.46
C GLN A 230 18.86 13.32 37.63
N THR A 231 17.76 12.94 38.29
CA THR A 231 16.59 12.33 37.64
C THR A 231 15.66 13.39 37.04
N VAL A 232 15.51 14.56 37.68
CA VAL A 232 14.62 15.64 37.22
C VAL A 232 14.94 16.12 35.78
N PRO A 233 16.19 16.38 35.38
CA PRO A 233 16.49 16.76 33.98
C PRO A 233 16.12 15.69 32.96
N ARG A 234 16.24 14.40 33.32
CA ARG A 234 15.83 13.29 32.46
C ARG A 234 14.32 13.26 32.28
N TYR A 235 13.56 13.53 33.35
CA TYR A 235 12.11 13.69 33.30
C TYR A 235 11.74 14.83 32.34
N GLN A 236 12.33 16.01 32.51
CA GLN A 236 12.04 17.18 31.67
C GLN A 236 12.30 16.90 30.19
N SER A 237 13.47 16.35 29.85
CA SER A 237 13.81 16.02 28.46
C SER A 237 12.85 14.98 27.86
N THR A 238 12.37 14.02 28.65
CA THR A 238 11.42 13.00 28.19
C THR A 238 10.03 13.60 27.96
N ALA A 239 9.56 14.45 28.89
CA ALA A 239 8.30 15.17 28.76
C ALA A 239 8.29 16.10 27.54
N ASP A 240 9.38 16.86 27.31
CA ASP A 240 9.49 17.75 26.15
C ASP A 240 9.49 16.97 24.82
N SER A 241 10.21 15.85 24.77
CA SER A 241 10.19 14.97 23.58
C SER A 241 8.80 14.39 23.31
N LEU A 242 8.07 13.98 24.34
CA LEU A 242 6.70 13.49 24.20
C LEU A 242 5.77 14.60 23.67
N ARG A 243 5.85 15.82 24.23
CA ARG A 243 5.05 16.97 23.77
C ARG A 243 5.32 17.30 22.30
N GLU A 244 6.58 17.31 21.89
CA GLU A 244 6.96 17.57 20.50
C GLU A 244 6.39 16.49 19.56
N LYS A 245 6.51 15.21 19.94
CA LYS A 245 5.94 14.11 19.16
C LYS A 245 4.42 14.22 19.03
N VAL A 246 3.70 14.46 20.13
CA VAL A 246 2.23 14.62 20.10
C VAL A 246 1.82 15.81 19.23
N ALA A 247 2.54 16.94 19.28
CA ALA A 247 2.29 18.09 18.42
C ALA A 247 2.50 17.77 16.92
N GLN A 248 3.58 17.05 16.59
CA GLN A 248 3.82 16.57 15.21
C GLN A 248 2.72 15.59 14.74
N LEU A 249 2.24 14.72 15.63
CA LEU A 249 1.14 13.80 15.33
C LEU A 249 -0.17 14.54 15.06
N ARG A 250 -0.51 15.55 15.88
CA ARG A 250 -1.65 16.45 15.66
C ARG A 250 -1.56 17.13 14.29
N GLN A 251 -0.39 17.65 13.92
CA GLN A 251 -0.19 18.26 12.61
C GLN A 251 -0.41 17.26 11.46
N HIS A 252 0.22 16.09 11.52
CA HIS A 252 0.05 15.06 10.50
C HIS A 252 -1.37 14.53 10.40
N PHE A 253 -2.09 14.44 11.52
CA PHE A 253 -3.50 14.08 11.51
C PHE A 253 -4.33 15.10 10.73
N GLU A 254 -4.10 16.40 10.92
CA GLU A 254 -4.80 17.43 10.14
C GLU A 254 -4.44 17.39 8.64
N GLU A 255 -3.21 16.98 8.28
CA GLU A 255 -2.79 16.75 6.89
C GLU A 255 -3.53 15.57 6.26
N GLU A 256 -3.72 14.47 7.00
CA GLU A 256 -4.35 13.22 6.52
C GLU A 256 -5.88 13.19 6.66
N LYS A 257 -6.46 14.09 7.46
CA LYS A 257 -7.91 14.20 7.71
C LYS A 257 -8.78 14.16 6.45
N PRO A 258 -8.41 14.76 5.30
CA PRO A 258 -9.20 14.67 4.06
C PRO A 258 -9.32 13.25 3.48
N ASN A 259 -8.42 12.34 3.85
CA ASN A 259 -8.38 10.95 3.39
C ASN A 259 -9.14 9.99 4.33
N LEU A 260 -9.57 10.47 5.51
CA LEU A 260 -10.26 9.69 6.54
C LEU A 260 -11.77 9.85 6.47
N GLU A 261 -12.52 8.84 6.92
CA GLU A 261 -13.96 8.93 7.10
C GLU A 261 -14.33 9.42 8.50
N GLU A 262 -15.60 9.76 8.72
CA GLU A 262 -16.09 10.27 10.01
C GLU A 262 -15.74 9.35 11.18
N ASP A 263 -15.95 8.04 11.02
CA ASP A 263 -15.62 7.03 12.03
C ASP A 263 -14.08 6.95 12.27
N GLY A 264 -13.27 7.03 11.21
CA GLY A 264 -11.81 7.03 11.31
C GLY A 264 -11.25 8.30 11.96
N ILE A 265 -11.81 9.47 11.62
CA ILE A 265 -11.50 10.75 12.25
C ILE A 265 -11.82 10.67 13.75
N ALA A 266 -13.01 10.20 14.11
CA ALA A 266 -13.42 10.08 15.50
C ALA A 266 -12.52 9.11 16.29
N ALA A 267 -12.10 8.00 15.67
CA ALA A 267 -11.19 7.03 16.29
C ALA A 267 -9.82 7.65 16.60
N ILE A 268 -9.19 8.32 15.63
CA ILE A 268 -7.87 8.94 15.83
C ILE A 268 -7.95 10.18 16.74
N GLU A 269 -9.02 10.97 16.65
CA GLU A 269 -9.24 12.13 17.52
C GLU A 269 -9.40 11.71 18.99
N ALA A 270 -10.11 10.61 19.26
CA ALA A 270 -10.23 10.04 20.59
C ALA A 270 -8.86 9.58 21.12
N GLU A 271 -8.02 9.01 20.24
CA GLU A 271 -6.66 8.64 20.60
C GLU A 271 -5.81 9.86 20.98
N LEU A 272 -5.76 10.87 20.11
CA LEU A 272 -5.02 12.12 20.36
C LEU A 272 -5.50 12.87 21.60
N SER A 273 -6.81 12.89 21.83
CA SER A 273 -7.40 13.54 23.01
C SER A 273 -6.91 12.92 24.32
N SER A 274 -6.62 11.60 24.35
CA SER A 274 -6.05 10.96 25.53
C SER A 274 -4.62 11.44 25.82
N TYR A 275 -3.81 11.66 24.78
CA TYR A 275 -2.47 12.21 24.89
C TYR A 275 -2.51 13.68 25.34
N ASP A 276 -3.43 14.48 24.79
CA ASP A 276 -3.60 15.87 25.20
C ASP A 276 -3.99 15.97 26.68
N GLN A 277 -4.94 15.15 27.14
CA GLN A 277 -5.31 15.07 28.55
C GLN A 277 -4.12 14.65 29.44
N TYR A 278 -3.28 13.73 28.95
CA TYR A 278 -2.07 13.34 29.65
C TYR A 278 -1.08 14.50 29.76
N LEU A 279 -0.83 15.22 28.68
CA LEU A 279 0.08 16.37 28.66
C LEU A 279 -0.43 17.54 29.52
N ASP A 280 -1.74 17.77 29.56
CA ASP A 280 -2.36 18.78 30.41
C ASP A 280 -2.20 18.44 31.91
N ALA A 281 -2.48 17.19 32.29
CA ALA A 281 -2.28 16.73 33.67
C ALA A 281 -0.79 16.68 34.06
N GLU A 282 0.06 16.27 33.13
CA GLU A 282 1.52 16.29 33.25
C GLU A 282 2.03 17.72 33.49
N GLY A 283 1.38 18.75 32.95
CA GLY A 283 1.73 20.15 33.22
C GLY A 283 1.76 20.51 34.71
N SER A 284 0.83 19.99 35.51
CA SER A 284 0.81 20.19 36.97
C SER A 284 1.86 19.32 37.68
N ILE A 285 2.08 18.10 37.19
CA ILE A 285 3.10 17.17 37.71
C ILE A 285 4.50 17.76 37.51
N ARG A 286 4.74 18.31 36.31
CA ARG A 286 5.99 18.97 35.93
C ARG A 286 6.33 20.10 36.87
N GLN A 287 5.39 20.99 37.17
CA GLN A 287 5.63 22.10 38.10
C GLN A 287 6.10 21.60 39.48
N ASN A 288 5.48 20.52 39.99
CA ASN A 288 5.88 19.94 41.27
C ASN A 288 7.29 19.32 41.22
N ILE A 289 7.61 18.62 40.13
CA ILE A 289 8.92 17.98 39.93
C ILE A 289 10.03 19.02 39.73
N GLU A 290 9.77 20.09 38.98
CA GLU A 290 10.71 21.18 38.71
C GLU A 290 11.04 22.01 39.96
N ALA A 291 10.17 21.98 40.98
CA ALA A 291 10.44 22.62 42.27
C ALA A 291 11.38 21.81 43.18
N LEU A 292 11.67 20.54 42.87
CA LEU A 292 12.48 19.67 43.72
C LEU A 292 13.98 19.99 43.71
N PRO A 293 14.66 20.25 42.56
CA PRO A 293 16.10 20.52 42.54
C PRO A 293 16.56 21.67 43.46
N PRO A 294 15.94 22.88 43.45
CA PRO A 294 16.37 23.96 44.34
C PRO A 294 16.12 23.63 45.82
N LYS A 295 15.06 22.87 46.11
CA LYS A 295 14.78 22.37 47.47
C LYS A 295 15.85 21.37 47.92
N CYS A 296 16.29 20.49 47.04
CA CYS A 296 17.37 19.54 47.31
C CYS A 296 18.69 20.27 47.59
N ASP A 297 19.04 21.32 46.83
CA ASP A 297 20.24 22.12 47.09
C ASP A 297 20.23 22.74 48.49
N SER A 298 19.10 23.35 48.87
CA SER A 298 18.92 23.93 50.20
C SER A 298 19.07 22.88 51.31
N LEU A 299 18.47 21.70 51.14
CA LEU A 299 18.52 20.63 52.14
C LEU A 299 19.92 19.99 52.25
N LYS A 300 20.66 19.89 51.15
CA LYS A 300 22.06 19.42 51.18
C LYS A 300 22.94 20.37 51.96
N ALA A 301 22.78 21.68 51.78
CA ALA A 301 23.51 22.68 52.54
C ALA A 301 23.20 22.59 54.04
N GLN A 302 21.90 22.51 54.41
CA GLN A 302 21.48 22.33 55.80
C GLN A 302 22.02 21.03 56.41
N ALA A 303 21.95 19.91 55.68
CA ALA A 303 22.46 18.64 56.16
C ALA A 303 23.99 18.67 56.39
N GLU A 304 24.75 19.36 55.53
CA GLU A 304 26.19 19.50 55.71
C GLU A 304 26.54 20.42 56.89
N THR A 305 25.74 21.46 57.16
CA THR A 305 25.88 22.30 58.37
C THR A 305 25.77 21.46 59.63
N VAL A 306 24.65 20.74 59.82
CA VAL A 306 24.44 19.88 61.01
C VAL A 306 25.52 18.80 61.09
N LYS A 307 25.94 18.24 59.96
CA LYS A 307 27.02 17.26 59.92
C LYS A 307 28.37 17.84 60.34
N GLN A 308 28.67 19.08 59.97
CA GLN A 308 29.89 19.75 60.40
C GLN A 308 29.83 20.08 61.88
N GLU A 309 28.71 20.59 62.38
CA GLU A 309 28.51 20.86 63.81
C GLU A 309 28.70 19.60 64.67
N VAL A 310 28.15 18.45 64.25
CA VAL A 310 28.35 17.17 64.96
C VAL A 310 29.81 16.74 64.91
N LYS A 311 30.54 16.98 63.82
CA LYS A 311 31.98 16.68 63.77
C LYS A 311 32.78 17.59 64.69
N ASP A 312 32.53 18.89 64.64
CA ASP A 312 33.23 19.88 65.45
C ASP A 312 33.00 19.58 66.95
N PHE A 313 31.79 19.15 67.32
CA PHE A 313 31.48 18.73 68.68
C PHE A 313 32.16 17.42 69.08
N GLU A 314 32.22 16.42 68.21
CA GLU A 314 32.93 15.15 68.48
C GLU A 314 34.45 15.36 68.59
N GLU A 315 35.03 16.24 67.76
CA GLU A 315 36.44 16.64 67.87
C GLU A 315 36.69 17.35 69.21
N TRP A 316 35.84 18.30 69.58
CA TRP A 316 35.89 18.97 70.88
C TRP A 316 35.74 17.99 72.06
N LEU A 317 34.82 17.02 71.97
CA LEU A 317 34.63 16.00 73.00
C LEU A 317 35.86 15.12 73.19
N GLU A 318 36.54 14.73 72.11
CA GLU A 318 37.76 13.93 72.20
C GLU A 318 38.91 14.73 72.79
N GLU A 319 39.11 15.98 72.35
CA GLU A 319 40.11 16.90 72.92
C GLU A 319 39.87 17.14 74.41
N GLU A 320 38.62 17.37 74.82
CA GLU A 320 38.24 17.58 76.23
C GLU A 320 38.45 16.30 77.06
N ARG A 321 38.14 15.11 76.52
CA ARG A 321 38.42 13.83 77.18
C ARG A 321 39.93 13.53 77.29
N GLU A 322 40.73 13.91 76.31
CA GLU A 322 42.20 13.77 76.36
C GLU A 322 42.81 14.74 77.36
N ALA A 323 42.40 16.01 77.36
CA ALA A 323 42.88 17.02 78.31
C ALA A 323 42.55 16.65 79.77
N ARG A 324 41.43 15.97 80.02
CA ARG A 324 41.07 15.46 81.35
C ARG A 324 41.89 14.22 81.74
N ARG A 325 42.12 13.29 80.80
CA ARG A 325 43.04 12.14 80.99
C ARG A 325 44.48 12.57 81.33
N GLU A 326 44.94 13.70 80.81
CA GLU A 326 46.27 14.25 81.10
C GLU A 326 46.37 14.99 82.45
N ASN A 327 45.25 15.36 83.08
CA ASN A 327 45.19 16.10 84.35
C ASN A 327 44.83 15.25 85.59
N GLU A 328 44.58 13.94 85.43
CA GLU A 328 44.37 13.00 86.54
C GLU A 328 45.70 12.65 87.25
N ASP A 329 46.21 13.58 88.05
CA ASP A 329 47.09 13.27 89.16
C ASP A 329 46.24 12.90 90.39
N GLU A 330 46.50 11.70 90.92
CA GLU A 330 45.99 11.04 92.13
C GLU A 330 45.06 11.85 93.09
N GLU A 331 43.86 11.27 93.33
CA GLU A 331 42.91 11.54 94.43
C GLU A 331 41.90 12.68 94.25
N ASP A 332 40.83 12.46 93.47
CA ASP A 332 39.43 12.74 93.86
C ASP A 332 38.45 12.14 92.81
N ASP A 333 37.49 11.35 93.28
CA ASP A 333 36.64 10.39 92.55
C ASP A 333 35.33 11.01 92.01
N ASP A 334 35.36 12.31 91.67
CA ASP A 334 34.21 13.04 91.11
C ASP A 334 34.50 13.41 89.64
N GLU A 335 34.49 12.40 88.75
CA GLU A 335 34.40 12.60 87.30
C GLU A 335 33.16 13.48 87.00
N GLU A 336 33.34 14.77 86.70
CA GLU A 336 32.26 15.61 86.16
C GLU A 336 31.85 15.07 84.78
N ASP A 337 30.75 14.33 84.77
CA ASP A 337 30.16 13.66 83.62
C ASP A 337 29.71 14.69 82.56
N LEU A 338 30.39 14.71 81.40
CA LEU A 338 30.05 15.51 80.20
C LEU A 338 28.66 15.17 79.61
N SER A 339 27.89 14.28 80.23
CA SER A 339 26.57 13.86 79.79
C SER A 339 25.59 15.02 79.59
N GLN A 340 25.68 16.10 80.37
CA GLN A 340 24.76 17.24 80.21
C GLN A 340 25.05 18.03 78.92
N GLU A 341 26.32 18.33 78.64
CA GLU A 341 26.75 19.02 77.43
C GLU A 341 26.48 18.18 76.17
N ILE A 342 26.73 16.86 76.26
CA ILE A 342 26.40 15.90 75.20
C ILE A 342 24.91 15.92 74.93
N GLN A 343 24.09 15.83 75.98
CA GLN A 343 22.64 15.82 75.84
C GLN A 343 22.11 17.13 75.25
N ASP A 344 22.60 18.28 75.70
CA ASP A 344 22.15 19.60 75.22
C ASP A 344 22.53 19.82 73.74
N PHE A 345 23.76 19.45 73.35
CA PHE A 345 24.19 19.55 71.95
C PHE A 345 23.36 18.64 71.04
N TYR A 346 23.25 17.35 71.35
CA TYR A 346 22.54 16.40 70.51
C TYR A 346 21.03 16.69 70.45
N HIS A 347 20.44 17.25 71.52
CA HIS A 347 19.06 17.73 71.50
C HIS A 347 18.88 18.91 70.52
N SER A 348 19.81 19.86 70.51
CA SER A 348 19.80 20.99 69.57
C SER A 348 19.99 20.53 68.13
N ALA A 349 20.99 19.68 67.87
CA ALA A 349 21.26 19.12 66.55
C ALA A 349 20.08 18.29 66.01
N GLU A 350 19.43 17.49 66.87
CA GLU A 350 18.22 16.77 66.51
C GLU A 350 17.06 17.72 66.18
N ALA A 351 16.88 18.79 66.95
CA ALA A 351 15.83 19.78 66.71
C ALA A 351 16.01 20.50 65.37
N GLU A 352 17.24 20.91 65.06
CA GLU A 352 17.59 21.50 63.76
C GLU A 352 17.37 20.50 62.62
N TRP A 353 17.87 19.28 62.77
CA TRP A 353 17.68 18.22 61.78
C TRP A 353 16.18 17.95 61.51
N ASN A 354 15.37 17.86 62.56
CA ASN A 354 13.92 17.64 62.45
C ASN A 354 13.15 18.83 61.84
N SER A 355 13.75 20.01 61.73
CA SER A 355 13.12 21.19 61.12
C SER A 355 13.06 21.15 59.59
N PHE A 356 13.78 20.22 58.96
CA PHE A 356 13.92 20.16 57.51
C PHE A 356 12.57 19.92 56.81
N SER A 357 12.24 20.78 55.84
CA SER A 357 11.10 20.52 54.94
C SER A 357 11.52 19.50 53.89
N LEU A 358 11.15 18.23 54.08
CA LEU A 358 11.57 17.14 53.19
C LEU A 358 10.96 17.25 51.77
N PRO A 359 11.64 16.75 50.73
CA PRO A 359 11.04 16.61 49.41
C PRO A 359 9.98 15.50 49.46
N ALA A 360 8.83 15.75 48.84
CA ALA A 360 7.76 14.78 48.73
C ALA A 360 7.08 14.93 47.37
N TYR A 361 6.87 13.80 46.71
CA TYR A 361 5.97 13.72 45.57
C TYR A 361 4.59 13.28 46.08
N ASN A 362 3.60 14.16 45.97
CA ASN A 362 2.24 13.91 46.44
C ASN A 362 1.27 13.51 45.31
N GLY A 363 1.79 13.29 44.09
CA GLY A 363 1.00 12.82 42.96
C GLY A 363 0.73 11.33 43.01
N GLN A 364 -0.09 10.86 42.08
CA GLN A 364 -0.33 9.43 41.90
C GLN A 364 0.86 8.82 41.15
N VAL A 365 1.35 7.67 41.62
CA VAL A 365 2.42 6.91 40.96
C VAL A 365 1.81 5.71 40.23
N THR A 366 2.20 5.52 38.98
CA THR A 366 1.80 4.37 38.19
C THR A 366 2.90 3.32 38.17
N LYS A 367 2.55 2.07 38.49
CA LYS A 367 3.41 0.90 38.33
C LYS A 367 2.86 -0.03 37.26
N ILE A 368 3.64 -0.23 36.21
CA ILE A 368 3.26 -1.04 35.05
C ILE A 368 3.67 -2.51 35.27
N ASN A 369 2.79 -3.45 34.96
CA ASN A 369 3.12 -4.87 34.98
C ASN A 369 4.06 -5.23 33.83
N LYS A 370 5.34 -5.39 34.15
CA LYS A 370 6.41 -5.69 33.18
C LYS A 370 6.21 -7.02 32.42
N GLN A 371 5.56 -8.02 33.02
CA GLN A 371 5.36 -9.32 32.37
C GLN A 371 4.29 -9.22 31.28
N ASN A 372 3.12 -8.71 31.63
CA ASN A 372 2.02 -8.55 30.67
C ASN A 372 2.45 -7.60 29.54
N ARG A 373 3.16 -6.51 29.87
CA ARG A 373 3.77 -5.60 28.89
C ARG A 373 4.66 -6.34 27.89
N LYS A 374 5.58 -7.17 28.38
CA LYS A 374 6.50 -7.91 27.51
C LYS A 374 5.74 -8.85 26.57
N ALA A 375 4.63 -9.43 27.01
CA ALA A 375 3.76 -10.24 26.15
C ALA A 375 3.16 -9.41 25.00
N LEU A 376 2.59 -8.23 25.32
CA LEU A 376 2.04 -7.29 24.32
C LEU A 376 3.10 -6.82 23.31
N GLU A 377 4.29 -6.46 23.79
CA GLU A 377 5.39 -6.03 22.92
C GLU A 377 5.90 -7.18 22.04
N ASN A 378 5.96 -8.40 22.57
CA ASN A 378 6.33 -9.57 21.79
C ASN A 378 5.32 -9.81 20.66
N LEU A 379 4.02 -9.62 20.93
CA LEU A 379 2.96 -9.71 19.93
C LEU A 379 3.15 -8.65 18.84
N ARG A 380 3.32 -7.37 19.20
CA ARG A 380 3.56 -6.31 18.20
C ARG A 380 4.84 -6.53 17.40
N ASN A 381 5.88 -7.11 18.01
CA ASN A 381 7.13 -7.44 17.33
C ASN A 381 7.02 -8.65 16.38
N LEU A 382 5.94 -9.45 16.42
CA LEU A 382 5.66 -10.43 15.36
C LEU A 382 5.60 -9.77 13.99
N GLY A 383 5.13 -8.52 13.91
CA GLY A 383 5.11 -7.71 12.68
C GLY A 383 6.47 -7.52 12.01
N LYS A 384 7.59 -7.72 12.73
CA LYS A 384 8.96 -7.60 12.21
C LYS A 384 9.55 -8.93 11.73
N LYS A 385 8.88 -10.05 12.00
CA LYS A 385 9.29 -11.36 11.49
C LYS A 385 8.84 -11.53 10.04
N LYS A 386 9.24 -12.63 9.41
CA LYS A 386 8.70 -13.02 8.11
C LYS A 386 7.22 -13.42 8.25
N LEU A 387 6.36 -12.40 8.21
CA LEU A 387 4.92 -12.53 8.49
C LEU A 387 4.23 -13.52 7.54
N LEU A 388 4.63 -13.56 6.27
CA LEU A 388 4.10 -14.54 5.33
C LEU A 388 4.29 -15.97 5.83
N GLU A 389 5.52 -16.35 6.21
CA GLU A 389 5.83 -17.70 6.72
C GLU A 389 5.05 -18.02 8.00
N TYR A 390 4.82 -17.01 8.85
CA TYR A 390 4.04 -17.17 10.08
C TYR A 390 2.54 -17.32 9.85
N LEU A 391 2.00 -16.72 8.79
CA LEU A 391 0.57 -16.67 8.48
C LEU A 391 0.13 -17.74 7.47
N LEU A 392 1.06 -18.45 6.83
CA LEU A 392 0.70 -19.50 5.89
C LEU A 392 0.03 -20.70 6.60
N PRO A 393 -0.92 -21.38 5.93
CA PRO A 393 -1.49 -22.60 6.47
C PRO A 393 -0.52 -23.74 6.69
N GLU A 394 -0.78 -24.53 7.73
CA GLU A 394 0.02 -25.73 8.00
C GLU A 394 -0.02 -26.65 6.77
N GLY A 395 1.16 -27.07 6.31
CA GLY A 395 1.31 -27.92 5.14
C GLY A 395 1.32 -27.19 3.79
N VAL A 396 1.08 -25.87 3.74
CA VAL A 396 1.21 -25.07 2.52
C VAL A 396 2.66 -24.59 2.36
N PRO A 397 3.36 -24.94 1.27
CA PRO A 397 4.73 -24.49 1.06
C PRO A 397 4.78 -22.99 0.77
N CYS A 398 5.81 -22.33 1.28
CA CYS A 398 6.07 -20.93 0.96
C CYS A 398 6.49 -20.80 -0.53
N PRO A 399 6.02 -19.76 -1.26
CA PRO A 399 6.45 -19.54 -2.64
C PRO A 399 7.96 -19.32 -2.76
N SER A 400 8.52 -19.56 -3.95
CA SER A 400 9.93 -19.31 -4.21
C SER A 400 10.26 -17.81 -4.22
N ASP A 401 11.47 -17.48 -3.77
CA ASP A 401 12.05 -16.13 -3.83
C ASP A 401 12.92 -15.91 -5.08
N ASP A 402 12.90 -16.85 -6.04
CA ASP A 402 13.60 -16.69 -7.32
C ASP A 402 13.03 -15.50 -8.11
N GLU A 403 13.91 -14.71 -8.73
CA GLU A 403 13.50 -13.59 -9.59
C GLU A 403 12.82 -14.13 -10.86
N LYS A 404 11.50 -13.88 -10.98
CA LYS A 404 10.61 -14.33 -12.06
C LYS A 404 9.98 -13.20 -12.86
N TYR A 405 10.06 -11.97 -12.36
CA TYR A 405 9.34 -10.81 -12.91
C TYR A 405 10.26 -9.60 -13.13
N ALA A 406 9.99 -8.83 -14.18
CA ALA A 406 10.68 -7.58 -14.47
C ALA A 406 10.15 -6.42 -13.61
N VAL A 407 11.04 -5.54 -13.16
CA VAL A 407 10.69 -4.34 -12.38
C VAL A 407 11.58 -3.16 -12.84
N PRO A 408 11.07 -2.19 -13.62
CA PRO A 408 9.73 -2.15 -14.22
C PRO A 408 9.59 -3.15 -15.39
N PRO A 409 8.34 -3.50 -15.80
CA PRO A 409 8.11 -4.21 -17.06
C PRO A 409 8.59 -3.38 -18.26
N GLY A 410 8.94 -4.04 -19.36
CA GLY A 410 9.50 -3.41 -20.57
C GLY A 410 8.51 -2.62 -21.44
N PHE A 411 7.26 -2.46 -21.00
CA PHE A 411 6.19 -1.80 -21.75
C PHE A 411 5.88 -0.41 -21.19
N SER A 412 5.28 0.45 -22.03
CA SER A 412 4.89 1.82 -21.68
C SER A 412 3.59 2.22 -22.36
N THR A 413 2.50 1.56 -21.98
CA THR A 413 1.15 1.86 -22.45
C THR A 413 0.61 3.17 -21.89
N ASN A 414 -0.44 3.69 -22.53
CA ASN A 414 -1.34 4.72 -22.00
C ASN A 414 -2.66 4.07 -21.57
N SER A 415 -3.47 4.83 -20.84
CA SER A 415 -4.82 4.40 -20.45
C SER A 415 -5.82 5.55 -20.58
N LYS A 416 -7.02 5.24 -21.05
CA LYS A 416 -8.18 6.15 -21.07
C LYS A 416 -9.35 5.60 -20.25
N ALA A 417 -9.12 4.54 -19.47
CA ALA A 417 -10.14 3.83 -18.74
C ALA A 417 -10.79 4.73 -17.68
N ASN A 418 -12.10 4.82 -17.73
CA ASN A 418 -12.88 5.36 -16.62
C ASN A 418 -12.97 4.33 -15.47
N PRO A 419 -13.43 4.69 -14.27
CA PRO A 419 -13.47 3.76 -13.14
C PRO A 419 -14.25 2.46 -13.39
N LEU A 420 -15.34 2.48 -14.17
CA LEU A 420 -16.06 1.24 -14.51
C LEU A 420 -15.19 0.32 -15.38
N GLN A 421 -14.52 0.90 -16.38
CA GLN A 421 -13.59 0.17 -17.25
C GLN A 421 -12.38 -0.38 -16.47
N VAL A 422 -11.85 0.36 -15.48
CA VAL A 422 -10.82 -0.13 -14.56
C VAL A 422 -11.30 -1.38 -13.79
N GLY A 423 -12.55 -1.38 -13.30
CA GLY A 423 -13.15 -2.55 -12.68
C GLY A 423 -13.18 -3.76 -13.62
N LEU A 424 -13.59 -3.55 -14.88
CA LEU A 424 -13.63 -4.60 -15.91
C LEU A 424 -12.24 -5.16 -16.24
N LEU A 425 -11.23 -4.30 -16.37
CA LEU A 425 -9.84 -4.72 -16.55
C LEU A 425 -9.31 -5.51 -15.33
N GLY A 426 -9.77 -5.16 -14.13
CA GLY A 426 -9.50 -5.92 -12.91
C GLY A 426 -10.11 -7.33 -12.94
N GLU A 427 -11.38 -7.47 -13.37
CA GLU A 427 -12.00 -8.80 -13.55
C GLU A 427 -11.29 -9.63 -14.59
N TYR A 428 -10.93 -9.01 -15.72
CA TYR A 428 -10.09 -9.65 -16.72
C TYR A 428 -8.79 -10.16 -16.08
N SER A 429 -8.12 -9.33 -15.28
CA SER A 429 -6.88 -9.72 -14.60
C SER A 429 -7.08 -10.96 -13.71
N LEU A 430 -8.13 -11.00 -12.90
CA LEU A 430 -8.40 -12.13 -12.00
C LEU A 430 -8.76 -13.43 -12.72
N ARG A 431 -9.34 -13.31 -13.91
CA ARG A 431 -9.75 -14.48 -14.70
C ARG A 431 -8.59 -15.09 -15.45
N TYR A 432 -7.70 -14.28 -16.00
CA TYR A 432 -6.68 -14.72 -16.95
C TYR A 432 -5.29 -14.95 -16.34
N PHE A 433 -4.98 -14.30 -15.21
CA PHE A 433 -3.71 -14.45 -14.51
C PHE A 433 -3.87 -15.31 -13.25
N HIS A 434 -2.76 -15.88 -12.76
CA HIS A 434 -2.77 -16.76 -11.60
C HIS A 434 -2.65 -15.97 -10.29
N SER A 435 -3.42 -16.34 -9.27
CA SER A 435 -3.36 -15.78 -7.92
C SER A 435 -3.13 -16.88 -6.89
N TYR A 436 -2.85 -16.53 -5.64
CA TYR A 436 -2.51 -17.50 -4.59
C TYR A 436 -3.49 -18.69 -4.46
N HIS A 437 -4.80 -18.44 -4.50
CA HIS A 437 -5.83 -19.50 -4.39
C HIS A 437 -6.32 -20.06 -5.72
N LYS A 438 -5.91 -19.46 -6.85
CA LYS A 438 -6.35 -19.95 -8.15
C LYS A 438 -5.79 -21.36 -8.37
N LYS A 439 -6.66 -22.27 -8.80
CA LYS A 439 -6.28 -23.62 -9.22
C LYS A 439 -6.86 -23.82 -10.60
N ASP A 440 -5.98 -23.82 -11.59
CA ASP A 440 -6.37 -24.14 -12.96
C ASP A 440 -6.47 -25.67 -13.08
N ASP A 441 -7.61 -26.18 -13.55
CA ASP A 441 -7.80 -27.58 -13.92
C ASP A 441 -7.82 -27.74 -15.45
N ASP A 442 -7.75 -28.97 -15.97
CA ASP A 442 -7.76 -29.23 -17.43
C ASP A 442 -9.04 -28.72 -18.14
N LYS A 443 -10.05 -28.26 -17.39
CA LYS A 443 -11.31 -27.71 -17.89
C LYS A 443 -11.40 -26.18 -17.77
N SER A 444 -10.43 -25.55 -17.12
CA SER A 444 -10.36 -24.10 -16.98
C SER A 444 -10.03 -23.48 -18.34
N ILE A 445 -11.06 -22.88 -18.95
CA ILE A 445 -10.94 -22.16 -20.22
C ILE A 445 -11.01 -20.67 -19.90
N PRO A 446 -10.00 -19.88 -20.33
CA PRO A 446 -8.85 -20.28 -21.13
C PRO A 446 -7.70 -20.83 -20.28
N TYR A 447 -7.01 -21.83 -20.83
CA TYR A 447 -5.87 -22.49 -20.19
C TYR A 447 -4.63 -21.62 -20.36
N SER A 448 -4.53 -20.49 -19.66
CA SER A 448 -3.48 -19.48 -19.93
C SER A 448 -2.05 -19.94 -19.64
N GLY A 449 -1.88 -21.14 -19.05
CA GLY A 449 -0.60 -21.61 -18.51
C GLY A 449 -0.08 -20.72 -17.38
N ALA A 450 -0.89 -19.77 -16.88
CA ALA A 450 -0.52 -18.85 -15.82
C ALA A 450 -0.16 -19.63 -14.54
N ASN A 451 0.90 -19.19 -13.86
CA ASN A 451 1.33 -19.81 -12.62
C ASN A 451 1.94 -18.77 -11.66
N GLY A 452 2.13 -19.18 -10.41
CA GLY A 452 2.76 -18.31 -9.41
C GLY A 452 1.81 -17.21 -8.91
N MET A 453 2.38 -16.03 -8.67
CA MET A 453 1.70 -14.91 -8.01
C MET A 453 1.53 -13.73 -8.97
N GLU A 454 1.02 -13.99 -10.16
CA GLU A 454 0.91 -12.98 -11.22
C GLU A 454 -0.05 -11.86 -10.85
N VAL A 455 -1.23 -12.17 -10.29
CA VAL A 455 -2.18 -11.15 -9.82
C VAL A 455 -1.53 -10.29 -8.73
N GLU A 456 -0.83 -10.89 -7.78
CA GLU A 456 -0.10 -10.16 -6.75
C GLU A 456 1.05 -9.32 -7.35
N TYR A 457 1.70 -9.79 -8.42
CA TYR A 457 2.65 -9.00 -9.21
C TYR A 457 1.97 -7.81 -9.91
N LEU A 458 0.77 -8.01 -10.48
CA LEU A 458 -0.03 -6.94 -11.05
C LEU A 458 -0.39 -5.87 -10.00
N ILE A 459 -0.45 -6.20 -8.72
CA ILE A 459 -0.72 -5.24 -7.63
C ILE A 459 0.58 -4.62 -7.10
N HIS A 460 1.60 -5.42 -6.76
CA HIS A 460 2.76 -5.01 -5.94
C HIS A 460 4.08 -4.84 -6.69
N GLN A 461 4.18 -5.36 -7.91
CA GLN A 461 5.35 -5.22 -8.79
C GLN A 461 6.67 -5.63 -8.12
N LYS A 462 6.71 -6.80 -7.49
CA LYS A 462 7.95 -7.39 -6.94
C LYS A 462 8.53 -8.44 -7.87
N LYS A 463 9.81 -8.75 -7.68
CA LYS A 463 10.57 -9.61 -8.60
C LYS A 463 10.29 -11.10 -8.44
N SER A 464 9.81 -11.56 -7.28
CA SER A 464 9.60 -12.99 -6.97
C SER A 464 8.18 -13.26 -6.49
N ASP A 465 7.74 -14.52 -6.57
CA ASP A 465 6.43 -14.93 -6.04
C ASP A 465 6.34 -14.67 -4.53
N TYR A 466 7.40 -15.02 -3.78
CA TYR A 466 7.49 -14.76 -2.35
C TYR A 466 7.30 -13.27 -2.04
N ALA A 467 8.02 -12.39 -2.75
CA ALA A 467 7.96 -10.96 -2.48
C ALA A 467 6.58 -10.36 -2.84
N ASN A 468 5.93 -10.84 -3.90
CA ASN A 468 4.59 -10.39 -4.29
C ASN A 468 3.53 -10.84 -3.28
N LEU A 469 3.54 -12.12 -2.88
CA LEU A 469 2.60 -12.61 -1.87
C LEU A 469 2.87 -11.98 -0.50
N SER A 470 4.14 -11.77 -0.12
CA SER A 470 4.48 -11.09 1.12
C SER A 470 4.00 -9.63 1.12
N ALA A 471 4.09 -8.93 -0.01
CA ALA A 471 3.56 -7.57 -0.13
C ALA A 471 2.03 -7.56 -0.02
N GLN A 472 1.35 -8.54 -0.65
CA GLN A 472 -0.11 -8.70 -0.53
C GLN A 472 -0.55 -8.99 0.91
N VAL A 473 0.16 -9.86 1.62
CA VAL A 473 -0.10 -10.14 3.05
C VAL A 473 0.10 -8.90 3.91
N LEU A 474 1.13 -8.10 3.68
CA LEU A 474 1.37 -6.85 4.41
C LEU A 474 0.27 -5.81 4.14
N SER A 475 -0.14 -5.64 2.88
CA SER A 475 -1.25 -4.73 2.53
C SER A 475 -2.58 -5.18 3.12
N LEU A 476 -2.86 -6.49 3.12
CA LEU A 476 -4.03 -7.04 3.81
C LEU A 476 -3.95 -6.78 5.31
N LEU A 477 -2.80 -7.03 5.95
CA LEU A 477 -2.63 -6.86 7.38
C LEU A 477 -2.86 -5.40 7.81
N ALA A 478 -2.28 -4.44 7.09
CA ALA A 478 -2.47 -3.02 7.34
C ALA A 478 -3.93 -2.59 7.13
N PHE A 479 -4.56 -3.07 6.06
CA PHE A 479 -5.98 -2.84 5.79
C PHE A 479 -6.87 -3.37 6.91
N ARG A 480 -6.67 -4.63 7.30
CA ARG A 480 -7.43 -5.28 8.36
C ARG A 480 -7.18 -4.64 9.72
N GLU A 481 -5.95 -4.28 10.06
CA GLU A 481 -5.62 -3.58 11.32
C GLU A 481 -6.38 -2.25 11.43
N ALA A 482 -6.40 -1.45 10.35
CA ALA A 482 -7.14 -0.19 10.33
C ALA A 482 -8.65 -0.38 10.50
N MET A 483 -9.25 -1.32 9.77
CA MET A 483 -10.70 -1.61 9.88
C MET A 483 -11.07 -2.15 11.27
N ASN A 484 -10.23 -3.02 11.84
CA ASN A 484 -10.42 -3.59 13.17
C ASN A 484 -10.30 -2.51 14.25
N PHE A 485 -9.33 -1.59 14.10
CA PHE A 485 -9.16 -0.45 14.98
C PHE A 485 -10.39 0.48 14.97
N ILE A 486 -10.87 0.87 13.79
CA ILE A 486 -12.08 1.68 13.65
C ILE A 486 -13.28 0.98 14.30
N TYR A 487 -13.44 -0.33 14.07
CA TYR A 487 -14.54 -1.10 14.64
C TYR A 487 -14.51 -1.09 16.19
N ILE A 488 -13.37 -1.39 16.81
CA ILE A 488 -13.23 -1.34 18.27
C ILE A 488 -13.56 0.07 18.79
N MET A 489 -13.02 1.10 18.15
CA MET A 489 -13.23 2.49 18.58
C MET A 489 -14.71 2.92 18.49
N LYS A 490 -15.43 2.43 17.49
CA LYS A 490 -16.86 2.66 17.33
C LYS A 490 -17.71 1.93 18.39
N SER A 491 -17.24 0.80 18.92
CA SER A 491 -17.95 0.01 19.92
C SER A 491 -17.67 0.50 21.35
N PRO A 492 -18.66 1.11 22.05
CA PRO A 492 -18.47 1.53 23.44
C PRO A 492 -18.18 0.35 24.37
N GLU A 493 -18.79 -0.81 24.10
CA GLU A 493 -18.64 -2.03 24.90
C GLU A 493 -17.21 -2.56 24.84
N MET A 494 -16.62 -2.63 23.64
CA MET A 494 -15.24 -3.08 23.46
C MET A 494 -14.23 -2.09 24.04
N ARG A 495 -14.51 -0.78 23.97
CA ARG A 495 -13.67 0.22 24.63
C ARG A 495 -13.69 0.09 26.14
N GLU A 496 -14.85 -0.15 26.75
CA GLU A 496 -14.95 -0.42 28.18
C GLU A 496 -14.28 -1.75 28.57
N GLU A 497 -14.39 -2.79 27.74
CA GLU A 497 -13.68 -4.05 27.95
C GLU A 497 -12.14 -3.85 27.94
N ALA A 498 -11.64 -3.10 26.96
CA ALA A 498 -10.22 -2.74 26.88
C ALA A 498 -9.77 -1.95 28.11
N LYS A 499 -10.58 -0.98 28.56
CA LYS A 499 -10.29 -0.18 29.76
C LYS A 499 -10.26 -1.02 31.03
N ALA A 500 -11.21 -1.96 31.18
CA ALA A 500 -11.23 -2.89 32.30
C ALA A 500 -10.00 -3.81 32.29
N PHE A 501 -9.62 -4.32 31.11
CA PHE A 501 -8.40 -5.11 30.93
C PHE A 501 -7.14 -4.31 31.32
N VAL A 502 -7.03 -3.05 30.87
CA VAL A 502 -5.90 -2.17 31.20
C VAL A 502 -5.85 -1.85 32.69
N THR A 503 -7.00 -1.61 33.31
CA THR A 503 -7.09 -1.35 34.76
C THR A 503 -6.59 -2.55 35.57
N ALA A 504 -6.91 -3.78 35.16
CA ALA A 504 -6.38 -5.00 35.77
C ALA A 504 -4.90 -5.27 35.41
N PHE A 505 -4.46 -4.82 34.24
CA PHE A 505 -3.10 -4.96 33.74
C PHE A 505 -2.10 -4.08 34.50
N LEU A 506 -2.49 -2.84 34.87
CA LEU A 506 -1.63 -1.93 35.62
C LEU A 506 -1.57 -2.36 37.10
N ALA A 507 -0.36 -2.62 37.60
CA ALA A 507 -0.16 -3.23 38.91
C ALA A 507 -0.53 -2.30 40.07
N VAL A 508 -0.27 -1.00 39.91
CA VAL A 508 -0.70 0.06 40.84
C VAL A 508 -0.94 1.32 40.00
N THR A 509 -2.19 1.71 39.77
CA THR A 509 -2.49 3.09 39.35
C THR A 509 -3.92 3.45 39.71
N LEU A 510 -4.12 4.70 40.13
CA LEU A 510 -5.43 5.34 40.28
C LEU A 510 -5.58 6.52 39.31
N ASN A 511 -4.66 6.64 38.34
CA ASN A 511 -4.65 7.74 37.40
C ASN A 511 -5.50 7.38 36.17
N PRO A 512 -6.72 7.93 36.04
CA PRO A 512 -7.60 7.61 34.93
C PRO A 512 -7.00 8.00 33.57
N ILE A 513 -6.14 9.01 33.52
CA ILE A 513 -5.56 9.51 32.27
C ILE A 513 -4.50 8.53 31.74
N VAL A 514 -3.67 7.98 32.63
CA VAL A 514 -2.71 6.92 32.26
C VAL A 514 -3.46 5.66 31.81
N ILE A 515 -4.56 5.31 32.47
CA ILE A 515 -5.41 4.18 32.05
C ILE A 515 -5.93 4.39 30.63
N GLU A 516 -6.44 5.58 30.29
CA GLU A 516 -6.97 5.86 28.94
C GLU A 516 -5.89 5.72 27.85
N VAL A 517 -4.69 6.28 28.05
CA VAL A 517 -3.62 6.16 27.05
C VAL A 517 -3.17 4.71 26.85
N PHE A 518 -3.06 3.94 27.94
CA PHE A 518 -2.76 2.51 27.86
C PHE A 518 -3.90 1.71 27.20
N THR A 519 -5.15 2.15 27.38
CA THR A 519 -6.32 1.51 26.75
C THR A 519 -6.23 1.56 25.24
N LEU A 520 -5.89 2.71 24.67
CA LEU A 520 -5.73 2.88 23.22
C LEU A 520 -4.54 2.07 22.67
N PHE A 521 -3.44 1.99 23.41
CA PHE A 521 -2.33 1.10 23.07
C PHE A 521 -2.76 -0.37 22.98
N VAL A 522 -3.55 -0.84 23.97
CA VAL A 522 -4.09 -2.20 23.96
C VAL A 522 -5.08 -2.40 22.81
N ILE A 523 -5.94 -1.43 22.51
CA ILE A 523 -6.85 -1.47 21.36
C ILE A 523 -6.08 -1.64 20.05
N GLY A 524 -4.99 -0.89 19.85
CA GLY A 524 -4.14 -1.03 18.66
C GLY A 524 -3.52 -2.42 18.54
N ILE A 525 -3.05 -3.01 19.65
CA ILE A 525 -2.52 -4.39 19.65
C ILE A 525 -3.64 -5.40 19.40
N TRP A 526 -4.84 -5.18 19.94
CA TRP A 526 -5.98 -6.05 19.75
C TRP A 526 -6.44 -6.06 18.29
N ALA A 527 -6.50 -4.89 17.66
CA ALA A 527 -6.77 -4.74 16.23
C ALA A 527 -5.73 -5.47 15.36
N PHE A 528 -4.44 -5.34 15.70
CA PHE A 528 -3.35 -6.03 15.02
C PHE A 528 -3.39 -7.55 15.21
N ALA A 529 -3.69 -8.03 16.43
CA ALA A 529 -3.80 -9.46 16.69
C ALA A 529 -4.98 -10.06 15.91
N GLN A 530 -6.13 -9.38 15.89
CA GLN A 530 -7.27 -9.80 15.08
C GLN A 530 -6.94 -9.77 13.57
N SER A 531 -6.17 -8.79 13.08
CA SER A 531 -5.79 -8.74 11.67
C SER A 531 -4.87 -9.90 11.26
N LEU A 532 -4.02 -10.41 12.16
CA LEU A 532 -3.26 -11.64 11.90
C LEU A 532 -4.19 -12.84 11.69
N ILE A 533 -5.23 -12.98 12.51
CA ILE A 533 -6.25 -14.05 12.36
C ILE A 533 -7.01 -13.89 11.04
N ASP A 534 -7.42 -12.66 10.70
CA ASP A 534 -8.14 -12.35 9.47
C ASP A 534 -7.32 -12.75 8.24
N VAL A 535 -6.05 -12.35 8.19
CA VAL A 535 -5.17 -12.69 7.06
C VAL A 535 -4.89 -14.19 7.00
N ARG A 536 -4.70 -14.85 8.15
CA ARG A 536 -4.56 -16.31 8.23
C ARG A 536 -5.77 -17.03 7.65
N GLN A 537 -6.98 -16.53 7.93
CA GLN A 537 -8.23 -17.05 7.37
C GLN A 537 -8.31 -16.83 5.86
N LEU A 538 -7.97 -15.64 5.38
CA LEU A 538 -7.93 -15.37 3.94
C LEU A 538 -6.94 -16.27 3.20
N LEU A 539 -5.78 -16.56 3.79
CA LEU A 539 -4.80 -17.51 3.23
C LEU A 539 -5.24 -18.98 3.36
N ASP A 540 -6.26 -19.27 4.15
CA ASP A 540 -6.87 -20.59 4.35
C ASP A 540 -8.17 -20.75 3.53
N ASP A 541 -8.37 -19.90 2.52
CA ASP A 541 -9.55 -19.84 1.64
C ASP A 541 -10.88 -19.58 2.39
N LYS A 542 -10.80 -18.95 3.57
CA LYS A 542 -11.96 -18.50 4.34
C LYS A 542 -12.29 -17.04 4.01
N ARG A 543 -13.50 -16.62 4.37
CA ARG A 543 -14.02 -15.27 4.12
C ARG A 543 -13.92 -14.39 5.35
N VAL A 544 -13.58 -13.11 5.15
CA VAL A 544 -13.48 -12.09 6.21
C VAL A 544 -14.27 -10.85 5.77
N PRO A 545 -15.20 -10.33 6.60
CA PRO A 545 -16.01 -9.18 6.23
C PRO A 545 -15.18 -7.89 6.11
N LEU A 546 -15.61 -6.94 5.29
CA LEU A 546 -14.94 -5.65 5.12
C LEU A 546 -14.77 -4.92 6.46
N MET A 547 -15.84 -4.87 7.26
CA MET A 547 -15.86 -4.39 8.64
C MET A 547 -16.40 -5.50 9.54
N HIS A 548 -15.80 -5.68 10.72
CA HIS A 548 -16.35 -6.61 11.70
C HIS A 548 -17.67 -6.10 12.32
N SER A 549 -18.34 -7.04 12.96
CA SER A 549 -19.56 -6.94 13.73
C SER A 549 -19.42 -7.80 14.98
N GLU A 550 -20.37 -7.70 15.90
CA GLU A 550 -20.38 -8.52 17.13
C GLU A 550 -20.35 -10.02 16.81
N GLU A 551 -21.04 -10.44 15.74
CA GLU A 551 -21.09 -11.84 15.30
C GLU A 551 -19.78 -12.34 14.66
N SER A 552 -18.99 -11.44 14.08
CA SER A 552 -17.78 -11.81 13.32
C SER A 552 -16.47 -11.59 14.09
N TRP A 553 -16.50 -10.83 15.19
CA TRP A 553 -15.36 -10.64 16.07
C TRP A 553 -15.05 -11.91 16.86
N ARG A 554 -13.76 -12.25 17.06
CA ARG A 554 -13.37 -13.55 17.65
C ARG A 554 -12.39 -13.45 18.80
N LEU A 555 -11.40 -12.56 18.68
CA LEU A 555 -10.34 -12.48 19.67
C LEU A 555 -10.83 -11.76 20.92
N SER A 556 -10.82 -12.42 22.08
CA SER A 556 -11.01 -11.76 23.38
C SER A 556 -9.71 -11.18 23.93
N LEU A 557 -9.79 -10.16 24.78
CA LEU A 557 -8.61 -9.55 25.41
C LEU A 557 -7.83 -10.53 26.32
N SER A 558 -8.51 -11.53 26.90
CA SER A 558 -7.88 -12.53 27.75
C SER A 558 -6.86 -13.40 27.02
N HIS A 559 -7.06 -13.69 25.73
CA HIS A 559 -6.16 -14.50 24.93
C HIS A 559 -4.99 -13.71 24.35
N LEU A 560 -5.06 -12.38 24.39
CA LEU A 560 -4.04 -11.51 23.82
C LEU A 560 -2.64 -11.69 24.49
N LEU A 561 -2.59 -12.00 25.79
CA LEU A 561 -1.34 -12.28 26.51
C LEU A 561 -0.73 -13.66 26.19
N THR A 562 -1.56 -14.60 25.77
CA THR A 562 -1.18 -15.97 25.42
C THR A 562 -1.38 -16.25 23.93
N PHE A 563 -1.43 -15.20 23.11
CA PHE A 563 -1.85 -15.25 21.73
C PHE A 563 -1.06 -16.30 20.95
N ASN A 564 -1.81 -17.23 20.36
CA ASN A 564 -1.27 -18.25 19.49
C ASN A 564 -2.17 -18.37 18.26
N ILE A 565 -1.64 -18.00 17.10
CA ILE A 565 -2.43 -17.95 15.86
C ILE A 565 -3.00 -19.32 15.46
N ASN A 566 -2.36 -20.41 15.88
CA ASN A 566 -2.82 -21.77 15.59
C ASN A 566 -3.99 -22.21 16.48
N GLU A 567 -4.17 -21.58 17.64
CA GLU A 567 -5.24 -21.90 18.59
C GLU A 567 -6.48 -21.01 18.40
N GLU A 568 -6.34 -19.88 17.70
CA GLU A 568 -7.41 -18.89 17.50
C GLU A 568 -8.16 -19.05 16.16
N GLY A 569 -7.93 -20.17 15.46
CA GLY A 569 -8.66 -20.58 14.26
C GLY A 569 -10.04 -21.14 14.60
N GLY A 570 -11.07 -20.27 14.62
CA GLY A 570 -12.46 -20.64 14.92
C GLY A 570 -13.11 -21.72 14.02
N ASP A 571 -14.26 -22.20 14.49
CA ASP A 571 -15.06 -23.35 14.02
C ASP A 571 -15.31 -23.40 12.49
N GLU A 572 -15.27 -24.61 11.91
CA GLU A 572 -15.31 -24.88 10.46
C GLU A 572 -16.62 -24.40 9.78
N ASN A 573 -17.70 -24.23 10.54
CA ASN A 573 -19.04 -24.04 10.01
C ASN A 573 -19.46 -22.58 9.69
N GLN A 574 -18.63 -21.58 9.97
CA GLN A 574 -19.02 -20.16 9.84
C GLN A 574 -18.30 -19.37 8.71
N GLY A 575 -17.53 -20.04 7.84
CA GLY A 575 -16.72 -19.41 6.79
C GLY A 575 -17.45 -18.86 5.55
N LYS A 576 -18.77 -18.59 5.61
CA LYS A 576 -19.58 -18.27 4.41
C LYS A 576 -19.86 -16.78 4.18
N HIS A 577 -19.66 -15.91 5.17
CA HIS A 577 -19.95 -14.48 5.05
C HIS A 577 -18.68 -13.64 4.99
N GLY A 578 -18.64 -12.65 4.10
CA GLY A 578 -17.53 -11.72 3.91
C GLY A 578 -16.80 -11.87 2.57
N LEU A 579 -15.71 -11.12 2.44
CA LEU A 579 -14.85 -11.07 1.25
C LEU A 579 -13.88 -12.26 1.27
N SER A 580 -13.75 -12.94 0.13
CA SER A 580 -12.67 -13.90 -0.10
C SER A 580 -11.34 -13.17 -0.36
N TYR A 581 -10.21 -13.88 -0.30
CA TYR A 581 -8.92 -13.34 -0.71
C TYR A 581 -8.95 -12.75 -2.13
N GLN A 582 -9.63 -13.42 -3.07
CA GLN A 582 -9.77 -12.93 -4.44
C GLN A 582 -10.60 -11.64 -4.51
N ASP A 583 -11.63 -11.50 -3.68
CA ASP A 583 -12.40 -10.26 -3.58
C ASP A 583 -11.52 -9.09 -3.07
N TYR A 584 -10.59 -9.34 -2.15
CA TYR A 584 -9.61 -8.33 -1.75
C TYR A 584 -8.63 -8.00 -2.88
N CYS A 585 -8.08 -9.00 -3.58
CA CYS A 585 -7.21 -8.76 -4.74
C CYS A 585 -7.91 -7.92 -5.81
N ARG A 586 -9.19 -8.19 -6.07
CA ARG A 586 -10.03 -7.40 -6.98
C ARG A 586 -10.06 -5.92 -6.60
N ALA A 587 -10.28 -5.67 -5.32
CA ALA A 587 -10.42 -4.32 -4.82
C ALA A 587 -9.08 -3.56 -4.80
N PHE A 588 -7.97 -4.24 -4.47
CA PHE A 588 -6.62 -3.69 -4.61
C PHE A 588 -6.23 -3.42 -6.07
N LEU A 589 -6.61 -4.29 -7.01
CA LEU A 589 -6.43 -4.05 -8.45
C LEU A 589 -7.21 -2.82 -8.90
N PHE A 590 -8.47 -2.69 -8.48
CA PHE A 590 -9.29 -1.52 -8.79
C PHE A 590 -8.66 -0.23 -8.27
N ALA A 591 -8.24 -0.21 -7.00
CA ALA A 591 -7.58 0.97 -6.43
C ALA A 591 -6.25 1.30 -7.14
N SER A 592 -5.45 0.29 -7.47
CA SER A 592 -4.21 0.44 -8.23
C SER A 592 -4.48 0.99 -9.64
N GLY A 593 -5.51 0.49 -10.32
CA GLY A 593 -5.92 0.93 -11.64
C GLY A 593 -6.46 2.35 -11.66
N CYS A 594 -7.26 2.74 -10.66
CA CYS A 594 -7.71 4.12 -10.49
C CYS A 594 -6.56 5.11 -10.25
N LEU A 595 -5.42 4.66 -9.72
CA LEU A 595 -4.21 5.48 -9.61
C LEU A 595 -3.42 5.51 -10.92
N SER A 596 -3.21 4.35 -11.55
CA SER A 596 -2.46 4.23 -12.81
C SER A 596 -2.74 2.90 -13.51
N GLN A 597 -3.80 2.87 -14.31
CA GLN A 597 -4.19 1.69 -15.08
C GLN A 597 -3.15 1.27 -16.12
N SER A 598 -2.44 2.23 -16.76
CA SER A 598 -1.38 1.90 -17.71
C SER A 598 -0.29 1.02 -17.10
N LYS A 599 0.12 1.30 -15.85
CA LYS A 599 1.11 0.46 -15.16
C LYS A 599 0.59 -0.95 -14.89
N VAL A 600 -0.71 -1.13 -14.65
CA VAL A 600 -1.32 -2.46 -14.52
C VAL A 600 -1.31 -3.17 -15.88
N ASN A 601 -1.64 -2.45 -16.96
CA ASN A 601 -1.58 -2.95 -18.34
C ASN A 601 -0.17 -3.41 -18.73
N ASP A 602 0.87 -2.62 -18.43
CA ASP A 602 2.26 -2.99 -18.72
C ASP A 602 2.68 -4.30 -18.03
N ARG A 603 2.18 -4.52 -16.80
CA ARG A 603 2.43 -5.77 -16.06
C ARG A 603 1.63 -6.95 -16.62
N MET A 604 0.40 -6.72 -17.09
CA MET A 604 -0.40 -7.73 -17.78
C MET A 604 0.30 -8.19 -19.07
N LEU A 605 0.71 -7.24 -19.91
CA LEU A 605 1.43 -7.51 -21.16
C LEU A 605 2.75 -8.27 -20.90
N TYR A 606 3.50 -7.87 -19.87
CA TYR A 606 4.70 -8.59 -19.45
C TYR A 606 4.41 -10.06 -19.09
N CYS A 607 3.37 -10.32 -18.30
CA CYS A 607 3.01 -11.68 -17.93
C CYS A 607 2.53 -12.48 -19.15
N MET A 608 1.77 -11.88 -20.06
CA MET A 608 1.32 -12.51 -21.31
C MET A 608 2.49 -12.95 -22.19
N GLU A 609 3.43 -12.05 -22.48
CA GLU A 609 4.61 -12.37 -23.30
C GLU A 609 5.46 -13.46 -22.64
N LYS A 610 5.77 -13.31 -21.35
CA LYS A 610 6.52 -14.31 -20.58
C LYS A 610 5.86 -15.69 -20.63
N ASN A 611 4.54 -15.76 -20.45
CA ASN A 611 3.82 -17.04 -20.40
C ASN A 611 3.78 -17.71 -21.78
N ILE A 612 3.61 -16.95 -22.85
CA ILE A 612 3.69 -17.46 -24.22
C ILE A 612 5.10 -18.02 -24.53
N GLN A 613 6.14 -17.31 -24.09
CA GLN A 613 7.52 -17.74 -24.31
C GLN A 613 7.89 -19.03 -23.56
N SER A 614 7.26 -19.30 -22.41
CA SER A 614 7.79 -20.27 -21.44
C SER A 614 6.83 -21.36 -20.95
N THR A 615 5.51 -21.14 -20.99
CA THR A 615 4.57 -21.97 -20.22
C THR A 615 3.37 -22.50 -21.00
N VAL A 616 2.85 -21.77 -22.01
CA VAL A 616 1.72 -22.24 -22.82
C VAL A 616 2.02 -23.53 -23.59
N SER A 617 0.98 -24.23 -24.07
CA SER A 617 1.09 -25.51 -24.79
C SER A 617 1.96 -25.42 -26.05
N GLU A 618 1.81 -24.34 -26.83
CA GLU A 618 2.62 -24.01 -28.00
C GLU A 618 3.68 -22.96 -27.61
N LYS A 619 4.79 -23.39 -27.00
CA LYS A 619 5.83 -22.46 -26.51
C LYS A 619 6.58 -21.78 -27.65
N GLU A 620 6.70 -20.46 -27.57
CA GLU A 620 7.35 -19.63 -28.59
C GLU A 620 8.42 -18.73 -28.00
N SER A 621 9.64 -19.25 -27.84
CA SER A 621 10.74 -18.55 -27.13
C SER A 621 11.18 -17.22 -27.75
N GLN A 622 10.75 -16.91 -28.98
CA GLN A 622 11.09 -15.67 -29.70
C GLN A 622 9.89 -14.72 -29.82
N PHE A 623 8.74 -15.07 -29.26
CA PHE A 623 7.52 -14.26 -29.33
C PHE A 623 7.72 -12.90 -28.66
N GLN A 624 7.24 -11.84 -29.30
CA GLN A 624 7.33 -10.46 -28.79
C GLN A 624 6.02 -9.71 -29.08
N LEU A 625 5.44 -9.11 -28.04
CA LEU A 625 4.21 -8.31 -28.18
C LEU A 625 4.43 -7.03 -28.99
N GLU A 626 5.66 -6.53 -29.06
CA GLU A 626 6.05 -5.39 -29.90
C GLU A 626 5.87 -5.68 -31.41
N HIS A 627 5.76 -6.95 -31.79
CA HIS A 627 5.53 -7.40 -33.17
C HIS A 627 4.06 -7.78 -33.42
N CYS A 628 3.14 -7.42 -32.51
CA CYS A 628 1.72 -7.77 -32.63
C CYS A 628 0.89 -6.54 -33.01
N LEU A 629 0.38 -6.51 -34.25
CA LEU A 629 -0.50 -5.46 -34.74
C LEU A 629 -1.92 -5.62 -34.20
N TYR A 630 -2.48 -4.50 -33.76
CA TYR A 630 -3.89 -4.34 -33.44
C TYR A 630 -4.67 -3.71 -34.60
N PHE A 631 -4.05 -2.80 -35.35
CA PHE A 631 -4.63 -2.22 -36.57
C PHE A 631 -3.55 -1.91 -37.62
N LEU A 632 -3.95 -1.85 -38.87
CA LEU A 632 -3.12 -1.51 -40.01
C LEU A 632 -3.90 -0.67 -41.03
N SER A 633 -3.30 0.42 -41.47
CA SER A 633 -3.72 1.20 -42.63
C SER A 633 -2.80 0.88 -43.79
N THR A 634 -3.37 0.54 -44.95
CA THR A 634 -2.63 0.11 -46.13
C THR A 634 -3.05 0.91 -47.36
N ASP A 635 -2.07 1.44 -48.07
CA ASP A 635 -2.22 2.01 -49.41
C ASP A 635 -1.70 1.02 -50.45
N ALA A 636 -2.47 0.77 -51.51
CA ALA A 636 -2.07 -0.10 -52.61
C ALA A 636 -2.07 0.65 -53.95
N GLY A 637 -0.92 0.70 -54.62
CA GLY A 637 -0.77 1.25 -55.96
C GLY A 637 -1.25 0.30 -57.04
N ILE A 638 -2.30 0.67 -57.78
CA ILE A 638 -2.87 -0.20 -58.82
C ILE A 638 -2.54 0.32 -60.20
N LYS A 639 -1.98 -0.57 -61.04
CA LYS A 639 -1.65 -0.29 -62.44
C LYS A 639 -2.62 -1.02 -63.35
N SER A 640 -3.38 -0.29 -64.16
CA SER A 640 -4.37 -0.82 -65.11
C SER A 640 -4.08 -0.37 -66.54
N LYS A 641 -4.37 -1.21 -67.53
CA LYS A 641 -4.20 -0.87 -68.96
C LYS A 641 -5.43 -0.13 -69.50
N HIS A 642 -5.22 0.70 -70.52
CA HIS A 642 -6.31 1.25 -71.35
C HIS A 642 -6.96 0.12 -72.15
N SER A 643 -8.29 0.01 -72.10
CA SER A 643 -9.02 -1.06 -72.80
C SER A 643 -9.63 -0.60 -74.11
N LEU A 644 -10.32 0.54 -74.11
CA LEU A 644 -11.06 1.05 -75.29
C LEU A 644 -10.27 2.09 -76.10
N TYR A 645 -9.19 2.63 -75.53
CA TYR A 645 -8.29 3.55 -76.22
C TYR A 645 -6.92 2.91 -76.41
N HIS A 646 -6.61 2.53 -77.65
CA HIS A 646 -5.26 2.11 -77.98
C HIS A 646 -4.33 3.33 -77.95
N LYS A 647 -3.21 3.24 -77.22
CA LYS A 647 -2.18 4.30 -77.12
C LYS A 647 -1.83 4.94 -78.47
N GLY A 648 -1.51 4.12 -79.48
CA GLY A 648 -1.26 4.59 -80.85
C GLY A 648 -2.38 5.41 -81.51
N PHE A 649 -3.66 5.17 -81.20
CA PHE A 649 -4.76 6.01 -81.70
C PHE A 649 -4.73 7.40 -81.06
N LEU A 650 -4.53 7.48 -79.74
CA LEU A 650 -4.43 8.75 -79.03
C LEU A 650 -3.16 9.54 -79.42
N GLU A 651 -2.03 8.86 -79.63
CA GLU A 651 -0.80 9.47 -80.14
C GLU A 651 -0.98 10.01 -81.57
N SER A 652 -1.75 9.33 -82.42
CA SER A 652 -2.07 9.83 -83.77
C SER A 652 -2.89 11.12 -83.75
N LEU A 653 -3.60 11.40 -82.64
CA LEU A 653 -4.32 12.65 -82.39
C LEU A 653 -3.45 13.72 -81.70
N GLY A 654 -2.14 13.45 -81.51
CA GLY A 654 -1.19 14.35 -80.87
C GLY A 654 -1.22 14.34 -79.33
N LEU A 655 -1.95 13.41 -78.72
CA LEU A 655 -2.03 13.24 -77.27
C LEU A 655 -0.86 12.37 -76.77
N ARG A 656 -0.37 12.63 -75.55
CA ARG A 656 0.63 11.81 -74.87
C ARG A 656 0.00 11.15 -73.63
N PRO A 657 -0.85 10.12 -73.80
CA PRO A 657 -1.46 9.45 -72.67
C PRO A 657 -0.40 8.65 -71.88
N GLU A 658 -0.58 8.56 -70.57
CA GLU A 658 0.19 7.63 -69.74
C GLU A 658 -0.05 6.18 -70.19
N GLU A 659 0.96 5.31 -70.05
CA GLU A 659 0.86 3.92 -70.53
C GLU A 659 -0.18 3.09 -69.76
N HIS A 660 -0.44 3.47 -68.51
CA HIS A 660 -1.33 2.78 -67.60
C HIS A 660 -2.13 3.81 -66.80
N TYR A 661 -3.38 3.47 -66.44
CA TYR A 661 -4.05 4.16 -65.35
C TYR A 661 -3.41 3.76 -64.03
N GLN A 662 -3.06 4.76 -63.22
CA GLN A 662 -2.59 4.57 -61.85
C GLN A 662 -3.58 5.20 -60.88
N PHE A 663 -3.95 4.44 -59.86
CA PHE A 663 -4.71 4.96 -58.73
C PHE A 663 -4.27 4.24 -57.46
N THR A 664 -4.19 5.00 -56.37
CA THR A 664 -3.95 4.47 -55.03
C THR A 664 -5.28 4.14 -54.38
N LEU A 665 -5.38 2.93 -53.84
CA LEU A 665 -6.47 2.51 -52.98
C LEU A 665 -6.01 2.55 -51.53
N HIS A 666 -6.95 2.76 -50.62
CA HIS A 666 -6.69 2.85 -49.19
C HIS A 666 -7.62 1.90 -48.45
N SER A 667 -7.09 1.15 -47.49
CA SER A 667 -7.87 0.26 -46.64
C SER A 667 -7.37 0.33 -45.21
N ASP A 668 -8.31 0.43 -44.27
CA ASP A 668 -8.04 0.41 -42.85
C ASP A 668 -8.68 -0.84 -42.27
N TYR A 669 -7.89 -1.61 -41.53
CA TYR A 669 -8.41 -2.70 -40.73
C TYR A 669 -7.94 -2.56 -39.28
N LYS A 670 -8.87 -2.74 -38.36
CA LYS A 670 -8.67 -2.72 -36.92
C LYS A 670 -9.41 -3.91 -36.35
N TYR A 671 -8.78 -4.68 -35.47
CA TYR A 671 -9.50 -5.71 -34.73
C TYR A 671 -10.68 -5.09 -33.99
N LYS A 672 -11.83 -5.71 -34.19
CA LYS A 672 -13.03 -5.46 -33.40
C LYS A 672 -13.39 -6.80 -32.81
N ASN A 673 -13.47 -6.90 -31.50
CA ASN A 673 -13.91 -8.12 -30.84
C ASN A 673 -15.44 -8.27 -31.05
N LEU A 674 -15.83 -8.62 -32.29
CA LEU A 674 -17.21 -8.89 -32.69
C LEU A 674 -17.62 -10.29 -32.23
N SER A 675 -17.59 -10.54 -30.91
CA SER A 675 -18.31 -11.67 -30.34
C SER A 675 -19.79 -11.31 -30.21
N HIS A 676 -20.53 -11.40 -31.31
CA HIS A 676 -22.00 -11.45 -31.33
C HIS A 676 -22.50 -12.88 -31.30
#